data_AF-A0A2R6GNA8-F1
#
_entry.id   AF-A0A2R6GNA8-F1
#
_cell.length_a   1.000
_cell.length_b   1.000
_cell.length_c   1.000
_cell.angle_alpha   90.00
_cell.angle_beta   90.00
_cell.angle_gamma   90.00
#
_symmetry.space_group_name_H-M   'P 1'
#
loop_
_entity.id
_entity.type
_entity.pdbx_description
1 polymer ?
#
loop_
_entity_poly.entity_id
_entity_poly.type
_entity_poly.pdbx_seq_one_letter_code
_entity_poly.pdbx_strand_id
1 'polypeptide(L)'
;MTDERDADGDVPRRTFMKISGAAAGAGLAAGVTGAAAAAELTAADFEAFTNYRRRRASHAWERGYRGRADRVLAITDSGGESRHAGLGRWNGLVVTTDVEEFYAGADAVIPAEKQAFDFVDDAGRGIRDNTGDGNVTVDGDSFEIDLPAPDDDPQYVGWLNDSDRYGRHDAPRDTNSHGTHCTGIMTDSGRATTIDVDRSTVDEPRAVLAPAETLSYEVTAAADTAVFGSVYGEDAEVAIESPDGRILDSSASAVGPELSKLNNTVEHETVHGDGEATYTVYVRAPEGEALPVRVERVAAGAFKPPEAAGGDIADNGEVALHTGTAPGFSIFPVTDLSTGTEHLTEFVTEYNDRFNVRAVNMSWGLIGGYPGGTVAGADPVFGYGETVAEIRRMADSGILTVAAAGNSGQPASGNGPPAVISEAVSVVATGPLDGIASYSSGGVGGVDDETGAPYTKPDVTAPGGILEDLDWSTMPGDPSEDDPADEGDNFGDVFEYSGKGGTSMASPSVCGIAGLVAQAMEEDGPEEIALPAPGDTDRVDVLRLKQALLATASTTAFTAAPYHRAKAPAYTPGERDPYEGWGRVNAGAAVDAVSRDLEADGFRETAVGLDVPDDEGAVAGYVRADDGDTARGGELSVDVEFSRYSGGNAGLAKGDPHVDVLVVDAVEPVGVDADPETGEEDTGAPPVGDPNVVASARGPGGSASVSAGMNAGDVYYVVVELVDVPGAVNGNDLQVTLDISVDAALQPVPDEVEITKAVRETSASVFTAGQTISPELTVETDRPVVVRDFVPEGWTVDAEYGAVEATESTDGGTFVYFALDGTDSFEGQYFAEAPERTGRYSFGPIEVTQEVDGAALADREYKAAGGTTDTVTVVGADTET
;
A
#
# COMPACT_ATOMS: atom_id res chain seq x y z
N MET A 1 63.96 -11.52 17.03
CA MET A 1 64.65 -11.90 18.27
C MET A 1 63.63 -11.64 19.37
N THR A 2 62.93 -12.66 19.89
CA THR A 2 63.41 -13.60 20.94
C THR A 2 63.77 -12.83 22.22
N ASP A 3 63.21 -13.14 23.39
CA ASP A 3 62.94 -14.51 23.89
C ASP A 3 61.73 -14.64 24.84
N GLU A 4 61.42 -15.88 25.23
CA GLU A 4 60.23 -16.33 26.00
C GLU A 4 60.33 -16.23 27.56
N ARG A 5 59.16 -16.46 28.22
CA ARG A 5 58.94 -17.05 29.57
C ARG A 5 59.26 -16.19 30.83
N ASP A 6 58.62 -16.34 32.00
CA ASP A 6 57.77 -17.44 32.54
C ASP A 6 56.75 -16.97 33.63
N ALA A 7 55.67 -17.76 33.80
CA ALA A 7 54.95 -18.17 35.05
C ALA A 7 54.05 -17.26 35.96
N ASP A 8 52.89 -17.89 36.30
CA ASP A 8 52.06 -17.90 37.53
C ASP A 8 51.08 -16.78 37.97
N GLY A 9 49.83 -17.19 38.32
CA GLY A 9 48.75 -16.33 38.86
C GLY A 9 47.30 -16.88 38.88
N ASP A 10 47.06 -18.07 39.46
CA ASP A 10 45.79 -18.83 39.62
C ASP A 10 44.40 -18.13 39.65
N VAL A 11 43.53 -18.41 38.65
CA VAL A 11 42.35 -19.34 38.67
C VAL A 11 41.59 -19.51 40.03
N PRO A 12 40.23 -19.41 40.14
CA PRO A 12 39.34 -20.43 39.54
C PRO A 12 37.90 -20.09 39.08
N ARG A 13 37.47 -20.83 38.04
CA ARG A 13 36.06 -21.14 37.66
C ARG A 13 35.69 -22.58 38.08
N ARG A 14 34.37 -22.86 38.16
CA ARG A 14 33.67 -24.18 38.22
C ARG A 14 33.72 -25.02 39.52
N THR A 15 32.55 -25.27 40.13
CA THR A 15 32.01 -26.65 40.37
C THR A 15 30.50 -26.66 40.70
N PHE A 16 29.86 -27.84 40.50
CA PHE A 16 28.46 -28.27 40.77
C PHE A 16 27.40 -27.71 39.80
N MET A 17 26.43 -28.47 39.24
CA MET A 17 26.19 -29.94 39.12
C MET A 17 25.81 -30.29 37.65
N LYS A 18 25.82 -31.51 37.07
CA LYS A 18 25.86 -32.95 37.45
C LYS A 18 24.53 -33.76 37.43
N ILE A 19 24.44 -34.61 36.40
CA ILE A 19 23.94 -36.01 36.36
C ILE A 19 22.43 -36.26 36.24
N SER A 20 22.02 -36.72 35.05
CA SER A 20 21.39 -38.04 34.77
C SER A 20 21.21 -38.17 33.24
N GLY A 21 21.63 -39.22 32.53
CA GLY A 21 22.49 -40.36 32.89
C GLY A 21 22.89 -41.11 31.61
N ALA A 22 24.08 -41.71 31.58
CA ALA A 22 24.55 -42.47 30.42
C ALA A 22 25.05 -43.85 30.84
N ALA A 23 24.43 -44.93 30.35
CA ALA A 23 25.06 -46.24 30.17
C ALA A 23 24.19 -47.22 29.37
N ALA A 24 24.71 -47.57 28.18
CA ALA A 24 24.75 -48.91 27.57
C ALA A 24 23.90 -49.12 26.31
N GLY A 25 24.59 -49.29 25.17
CA GLY A 25 23.97 -49.64 23.89
C GLY A 25 24.90 -49.52 22.69
N ALA A 26 26.13 -50.07 22.76
CA ALA A 26 27.00 -50.10 21.58
C ALA A 26 26.46 -51.11 20.56
N GLY A 27 26.08 -50.63 19.38
CA GLY A 27 25.75 -51.45 18.22
C GLY A 27 24.36 -51.18 17.65
N LEU A 28 24.30 -50.30 16.66
CA LEU A 28 23.39 -50.35 15.51
C LEU A 28 23.95 -49.45 14.41
N ALA A 29 24.40 -50.05 13.31
CA ALA A 29 24.44 -49.36 12.02
C ALA A 29 23.07 -49.59 11.40
N ALA A 30 22.16 -48.65 11.64
CA ALA A 30 20.82 -48.55 11.07
C ALA A 30 20.37 -47.09 11.24
N GLY A 31 19.73 -46.52 10.22
CA GLY A 31 19.18 -45.17 10.31
C GLY A 31 18.18 -45.04 11.46
N VAL A 32 18.16 -43.87 12.10
CA VAL A 32 17.19 -43.57 13.17
C VAL A 32 15.86 -43.20 12.52
N THR A 33 15.08 -44.21 12.13
CA THR A 33 13.69 -44.01 11.72
C THR A 33 12.84 -43.74 12.96
N GLY A 34 12.65 -42.45 13.28
CA GLY A 34 11.86 -41.99 14.42
C GLY A 34 10.36 -42.18 14.19
N ALA A 35 9.83 -43.37 14.48
CA ALA A 35 8.38 -43.61 14.45
C ALA A 35 7.68 -42.96 15.66
N ALA A 36 7.50 -41.64 15.61
CA ALA A 36 6.41 -40.98 16.31
C ALA A 36 5.07 -41.48 15.77
N ALA A 37 4.00 -41.41 16.56
CA ALA A 37 2.67 -41.63 16.02
C ALA A 37 2.34 -40.43 15.12
N ALA A 38 2.30 -40.64 13.81
CA ALA A 38 1.99 -39.58 12.86
C ALA A 38 0.61 -38.98 13.20
N ALA A 39 0.62 -37.70 13.56
CA ALA A 39 -0.55 -36.87 13.36
C ALA A 39 -0.79 -36.77 11.85
N GLU A 40 -2.04 -36.63 11.42
CA GLU A 40 -2.33 -36.22 10.06
C GLU A 40 -1.80 -34.79 9.90
N LEU A 41 -0.89 -34.59 8.93
CA LEU A 41 -0.34 -33.27 8.63
C LEU A 41 -1.44 -32.38 8.02
N THR A 42 -1.28 -31.08 8.20
CA THR A 42 -2.19 -30.04 7.72
C THR A 42 -1.41 -28.94 7.01
N ALA A 43 -2.09 -28.09 6.24
CA ALA A 43 -1.45 -26.92 5.62
C ALA A 43 -0.71 -26.03 6.63
N ALA A 44 -1.27 -25.87 7.84
CA ALA A 44 -0.66 -25.12 8.94
C ALA A 44 0.69 -25.69 9.42
N ASP A 45 0.96 -26.98 9.21
CA ASP A 45 2.27 -27.58 9.53
C ASP A 45 3.38 -27.15 8.54
N PHE A 46 3.00 -26.64 7.36
CA PHE A 46 3.91 -26.14 6.32
C PHE A 46 4.02 -24.61 6.30
N GLU A 47 3.06 -23.90 6.89
CA GLU A 47 2.96 -22.42 6.93
C GLU A 47 4.32 -21.75 7.17
N ALA A 48 5.02 -22.14 8.24
CA ALA A 48 6.33 -21.59 8.64
C ALA A 48 7.45 -21.75 7.59
N PHE A 49 7.35 -22.68 6.64
CA PHE A 49 8.36 -22.87 5.59
C PHE A 49 8.11 -22.02 4.34
N THR A 50 6.92 -21.42 4.23
CA THR A 50 6.59 -20.55 3.10
C THR A 50 7.42 -19.26 3.10
N ASN A 51 7.58 -18.65 1.92
CA ASN A 51 8.34 -17.39 1.79
C ASN A 51 7.78 -16.33 2.77
N TYR A 52 8.68 -15.59 3.42
CA TYR A 52 8.32 -14.57 4.41
C TYR A 52 7.29 -13.55 3.87
N ARG A 53 7.25 -13.25 2.56
CA ARG A 53 6.31 -12.27 1.99
C ARG A 53 4.88 -12.78 2.08
N ARG A 54 4.68 -14.09 1.86
CA ARG A 54 3.40 -14.79 2.01
C ARG A 54 2.93 -14.70 3.45
N ARG A 55 3.85 -14.94 4.40
CA ARG A 55 3.57 -14.90 5.85
C ARG A 55 3.28 -13.51 6.40
N ARG A 56 3.74 -12.44 5.73
CA ARG A 56 3.29 -11.06 6.02
C ARG A 56 1.96 -10.73 5.36
N ALA A 57 1.73 -11.21 4.14
CA ALA A 57 0.51 -10.98 3.40
C ALA A 57 -0.69 -11.74 4.00
N SER A 58 -0.46 -12.92 4.61
CA SER A 58 -1.49 -13.74 5.24
C SER A 58 -2.27 -13.00 6.32
N HIS A 59 -1.68 -12.00 7.00
CA HIS A 59 -2.42 -11.13 7.92
C HIS A 59 -3.58 -10.38 7.24
N ALA A 60 -3.40 -9.87 6.02
CA ALA A 60 -4.50 -9.31 5.24
C ALA A 60 -5.46 -10.41 4.75
N TRP A 61 -4.93 -11.58 4.38
CA TRP A 61 -5.72 -12.69 3.85
C TRP A 61 -6.65 -13.35 4.89
N GLU A 62 -6.23 -13.37 6.16
CA GLU A 62 -7.03 -13.81 7.31
C GLU A 62 -8.25 -12.90 7.56
N ARG A 63 -8.22 -11.67 7.03
CA ARG A 63 -9.32 -10.70 7.07
C ARG A 63 -10.23 -10.81 5.84
N GLY A 64 -9.85 -11.62 4.84
CA GLY A 64 -10.64 -11.90 3.63
C GLY A 64 -10.03 -11.35 2.33
N TYR A 65 -9.13 -10.37 2.42
CA TYR A 65 -8.58 -9.69 1.24
C TYR A 65 -7.37 -10.46 0.70
N ARG A 66 -7.52 -11.09 -0.46
CA ARG A 66 -6.45 -11.77 -1.21
C ARG A 66 -6.19 -11.14 -2.59
N GLY A 67 -6.99 -10.14 -2.95
CA GLY A 67 -7.09 -9.57 -4.28
C GLY A 67 -8.33 -10.06 -5.05
N ARG A 68 -8.66 -9.34 -6.12
CA ARG A 68 -9.81 -9.62 -7.01
C ARG A 68 -9.33 -9.68 -8.44
N ALA A 69 -9.83 -10.64 -9.22
CA ALA A 69 -9.38 -10.79 -10.60
C ALA A 69 -9.85 -9.63 -11.50
N ASP A 70 -10.97 -8.96 -11.17
CA ASP A 70 -11.51 -7.78 -11.87
C ASP A 70 -10.76 -6.46 -11.54
N ARG A 71 -9.65 -6.55 -10.80
CA ARG A 71 -8.73 -5.45 -10.51
C ARG A 71 -7.33 -5.83 -10.98
N VAL A 72 -6.56 -4.82 -11.37
CA VAL A 72 -5.27 -5.01 -12.00
C VAL A 72 -4.16 -4.28 -11.27
N LEU A 73 -3.04 -4.97 -11.07
CA LEU A 73 -1.77 -4.36 -10.70
C LEU A 73 -0.90 -4.29 -11.97
N ALA A 74 -0.36 -3.13 -12.30
CA ALA A 74 0.50 -2.95 -13.45
C ALA A 74 1.99 -3.06 -13.07
N ILE A 75 2.86 -3.33 -14.04
CA ILE A 75 4.31 -3.29 -13.83
C ILE A 75 5.03 -2.69 -15.05
N THR A 76 5.93 -1.72 -14.80
CA THR A 76 6.91 -1.25 -15.80
C THR A 76 8.27 -1.88 -15.50
N ASP A 77 8.64 -2.88 -16.30
CA ASP A 77 9.92 -3.59 -16.16
C ASP A 77 10.30 -4.25 -17.51
N SER A 78 11.41 -4.98 -17.51
CA SER A 78 12.02 -5.70 -18.64
C SER A 78 11.24 -6.92 -19.18
N GLY A 79 9.92 -6.98 -18.94
CA GLY A 79 9.00 -8.05 -19.38
C GLY A 79 8.39 -8.82 -18.21
N GLY A 80 7.11 -9.20 -18.33
CA GLY A 80 6.32 -9.72 -17.21
C GLY A 80 5.80 -11.15 -17.33
N GLU A 81 5.82 -11.77 -18.51
CA GLU A 81 5.42 -13.18 -18.65
C GLU A 81 6.58 -14.06 -19.10
N SER A 82 6.53 -15.25 -18.55
CA SER A 82 7.02 -16.51 -19.08
C SER A 82 5.98 -17.50 -18.53
N ARG A 83 5.39 -18.34 -19.38
CA ARG A 83 4.19 -19.13 -18.99
C ARG A 83 4.48 -19.98 -17.75
N HIS A 84 4.13 -19.45 -16.58
CA HIS A 84 4.41 -20.01 -15.27
C HIS A 84 3.08 -20.18 -14.56
N ALA A 85 2.77 -21.41 -14.13
CA ALA A 85 1.43 -21.75 -13.66
C ALA A 85 0.97 -20.95 -12.43
N GLY A 86 1.91 -20.34 -11.71
CA GLY A 86 1.65 -19.40 -10.63
C GLY A 86 1.06 -18.05 -11.06
N LEU A 87 1.40 -17.50 -12.23
CA LEU A 87 1.12 -16.08 -12.55
C LEU A 87 -0.22 -15.85 -13.27
N GLY A 88 -1.10 -16.84 -13.29
CA GLY A 88 -2.36 -16.79 -14.02
C GLY A 88 -2.21 -17.15 -15.50
N ARG A 89 -3.32 -17.08 -16.25
CA ARG A 89 -3.33 -17.34 -17.70
C ARG A 89 -3.31 -16.03 -18.47
N TRP A 90 -2.61 -16.01 -19.60
CA TRP A 90 -2.73 -14.91 -20.55
C TRP A 90 -4.02 -14.98 -21.35
N ASN A 91 -4.68 -13.83 -21.50
CA ASN A 91 -5.98 -13.68 -22.15
C ASN A 91 -5.90 -13.48 -23.67
N GLY A 92 -4.70 -13.39 -24.25
CA GLY A 92 -4.47 -13.18 -25.68
C GLY A 92 -4.62 -11.72 -26.16
N LEU A 93 -4.53 -10.74 -25.25
CA LEU A 93 -4.56 -9.33 -25.61
C LEU A 93 -3.15 -8.73 -25.70
N VAL A 94 -2.79 -8.23 -26.88
CA VAL A 94 -1.61 -7.40 -27.09
C VAL A 94 -2.03 -5.95 -27.38
N VAL A 95 -1.41 -5.03 -26.64
CA VAL A 95 -1.48 -3.59 -26.85
C VAL A 95 -0.24 -3.17 -27.64
N THR A 96 -0.45 -2.50 -28.78
CA THR A 96 0.64 -1.98 -29.60
C THR A 96 0.43 -0.49 -29.90
N THR A 97 1.53 0.26 -29.85
CA THR A 97 1.63 1.68 -30.21
C THR A 97 2.19 1.79 -31.63
N ASP A 98 1.34 1.64 -32.64
CA ASP A 98 1.80 1.56 -34.04
C ASP A 98 2.23 2.94 -34.59
N VAL A 99 3.52 3.26 -34.45
CA VAL A 99 4.15 4.47 -35.00
C VAL A 99 4.92 4.21 -36.31
N GLU A 100 5.05 2.95 -36.77
CA GLU A 100 6.01 2.59 -37.84
C GLU A 100 5.41 2.56 -39.26
N GLU A 101 4.09 2.42 -39.50
CA GLU A 101 3.54 2.40 -40.87
C GLU A 101 3.40 3.79 -41.55
N PHE A 102 4.33 4.74 -41.32
CA PHE A 102 4.38 5.99 -42.12
C PHE A 102 5.76 6.50 -42.59
N TYR A 103 6.74 5.61 -42.81
CA TYR A 103 7.97 5.94 -43.56
C TYR A 103 7.73 6.12 -45.08
N ALA A 104 6.89 7.09 -45.48
CA ALA A 104 6.53 7.36 -46.87
C ALA A 104 6.47 8.85 -47.27
N GLY A 105 7.45 9.64 -46.81
CA GLY A 105 7.82 10.93 -47.44
C GLY A 105 7.54 12.18 -46.61
N ALA A 106 8.50 13.11 -46.66
CA ALA A 106 8.37 14.44 -46.04
C ALA A 106 7.20 15.25 -46.62
N ASP A 107 6.67 16.17 -45.81
CA ASP A 107 5.54 17.08 -46.07
C ASP A 107 4.11 16.50 -45.85
N ALA A 108 3.90 15.68 -44.82
CA ALA A 108 2.58 15.36 -44.27
C ALA A 108 2.44 15.86 -42.82
N VAL A 109 1.49 16.76 -42.56
CA VAL A 109 1.04 17.12 -41.21
C VAL A 109 -0.08 16.15 -40.84
N ILE A 110 0.10 15.39 -39.77
CA ILE A 110 -0.91 14.44 -39.25
C ILE A 110 -1.93 15.25 -38.42
N PRO A 111 -3.25 15.10 -38.64
CA PRO A 111 -4.27 15.63 -37.74
C PRO A 111 -4.32 14.81 -36.45
N ALA A 112 -4.53 15.45 -35.30
CA ALA A 112 -4.55 14.83 -33.96
C ALA A 112 -5.71 13.84 -33.69
N GLU A 113 -6.44 13.42 -34.73
CA GLU A 113 -7.60 12.50 -34.65
C GLU A 113 -7.23 11.06 -35.05
N LYS A 114 -5.92 10.72 -35.08
CA LYS A 114 -5.39 9.44 -35.61
C LYS A 114 -4.08 8.94 -34.96
N GLN A 115 -3.92 9.07 -33.65
CA GLN A 115 -3.15 8.06 -32.90
C GLN A 115 -4.15 6.98 -32.52
N ALA A 116 -3.95 5.75 -32.97
CA ALA A 116 -4.86 4.64 -32.73
C ALA A 116 -4.16 3.57 -31.92
N PHE A 117 -4.79 3.12 -30.83
CA PHE A 117 -4.58 1.78 -30.32
C PHE A 117 -5.02 0.80 -31.41
N ASP A 118 -4.10 0.02 -31.96
CA ASP A 118 -4.44 -1.22 -32.64
C ASP A 118 -4.21 -2.37 -31.65
N PHE A 119 -5.33 -2.84 -31.08
CA PHE A 119 -5.38 -4.11 -30.37
C PHE A 119 -5.32 -5.24 -31.41
N VAL A 120 -4.38 -6.17 -31.24
CA VAL A 120 -4.17 -7.31 -32.13
C VAL A 120 -4.35 -8.61 -31.37
N ASP A 121 -4.82 -9.65 -32.07
CA ASP A 121 -4.78 -11.03 -31.57
C ASP A 121 -3.32 -11.55 -31.54
N ASP A 122 -3.07 -12.66 -30.83
CA ASP A 122 -1.80 -13.41 -30.80
C ASP A 122 -1.24 -13.79 -32.19
N ALA A 123 -2.02 -13.61 -33.26
CA ALA A 123 -1.62 -13.87 -34.63
C ALA A 123 -1.33 -12.59 -35.43
N GLY A 124 -1.18 -11.45 -34.76
CA GLY A 124 -0.85 -10.15 -35.34
C GLY A 124 -1.96 -9.57 -36.22
N ARG A 125 -3.22 -9.95 -35.99
CA ARG A 125 -4.37 -9.45 -36.75
C ARG A 125 -5.09 -8.39 -35.93
N GLY A 126 -5.16 -7.17 -36.46
CA GLY A 126 -6.02 -6.12 -35.89
C GLY A 126 -7.44 -6.65 -35.70
N ILE A 127 -7.95 -6.52 -34.47
CA ILE A 127 -9.17 -7.22 -34.02
C ILE A 127 -10.39 -6.72 -34.82
N ARG A 128 -10.74 -7.50 -35.85
CA ARG A 128 -11.99 -7.38 -36.60
C ARG A 128 -12.66 -8.75 -36.67
N ASP A 129 -13.32 -9.09 -35.57
CA ASP A 129 -14.31 -10.17 -35.48
C ASP A 129 -13.79 -11.55 -35.93
N ASN A 130 -13.06 -12.25 -35.04
CA ASN A 130 -13.16 -13.70 -34.80
C ASN A 130 -12.07 -14.17 -33.82
N THR A 131 -12.43 -14.72 -32.67
CA THR A 131 -12.35 -16.18 -32.39
C THR A 131 -12.99 -16.57 -31.06
N GLY A 132 -13.86 -17.58 -31.09
CA GLY A 132 -13.99 -18.61 -30.04
C GLY A 132 -14.51 -18.20 -28.65
N ASP A 133 -13.71 -17.43 -27.93
CA ASP A 133 -13.56 -17.52 -26.48
C ASP A 133 -13.62 -16.13 -25.83
N GLY A 134 -14.84 -15.60 -25.66
CA GLY A 134 -15.18 -14.53 -24.69
C GLY A 134 -14.72 -13.10 -24.97
N ASN A 135 -13.42 -12.86 -25.02
CA ASN A 135 -12.82 -11.78 -24.20
C ASN A 135 -12.80 -10.35 -24.78
N VAL A 136 -13.20 -10.13 -26.05
CA VAL A 136 -13.18 -8.79 -26.67
C VAL A 136 -14.39 -8.60 -27.59
N THR A 137 -15.17 -7.53 -27.34
CA THR A 137 -16.29 -7.13 -28.21
C THR A 137 -16.03 -5.78 -28.86
N VAL A 138 -16.21 -5.70 -30.19
CA VAL A 138 -16.05 -4.48 -30.98
C VAL A 138 -17.36 -4.19 -31.71
N ASP A 139 -18.11 -3.17 -31.28
CA ASP A 139 -19.33 -2.72 -31.97
C ASP A 139 -19.19 -1.28 -32.48
N GLY A 140 -19.03 -1.16 -33.80
CA GLY A 140 -19.15 0.10 -34.56
C GLY A 140 -18.04 1.12 -34.31
N ASP A 141 -18.05 1.70 -33.10
CA ASP A 141 -17.17 2.77 -32.61
C ASP A 141 -16.70 2.52 -31.14
N SER A 142 -17.10 1.43 -30.47
CA SER A 142 -16.69 1.08 -29.08
C SER A 142 -15.96 -0.27 -28.98
N PHE A 143 -15.05 -0.36 -28.00
CA PHE A 143 -14.21 -1.51 -27.69
C PHE A 143 -14.38 -1.85 -26.20
N GLU A 144 -14.89 -3.05 -25.91
CA GLU A 144 -15.08 -3.57 -24.55
C GLU A 144 -14.16 -4.79 -24.32
N ILE A 145 -13.42 -4.77 -23.21
CA ILE A 145 -12.61 -5.89 -22.71
C ILE A 145 -13.45 -6.62 -21.65
N ASP A 146 -13.60 -7.93 -21.79
CA ASP A 146 -14.23 -8.76 -20.75
C ASP A 146 -13.15 -9.10 -19.70
N LEU A 147 -13.07 -8.29 -18.64
CA LEU A 147 -12.23 -8.61 -17.48
C LEU A 147 -12.82 -9.83 -16.74
N PRO A 148 -11.99 -10.69 -16.14
CA PRO A 148 -12.49 -11.79 -15.31
C PRO A 148 -13.37 -11.26 -14.17
N ALA A 149 -14.36 -12.04 -13.74
CA ALA A 149 -15.20 -11.64 -12.61
C ALA A 149 -14.37 -11.57 -11.31
N PRO A 150 -14.81 -10.83 -10.26
CA PRO A 150 -14.02 -10.65 -9.04
C PRO A 150 -13.51 -11.96 -8.41
N ASP A 151 -14.34 -13.02 -8.44
CA ASP A 151 -14.08 -14.36 -7.88
C ASP A 151 -13.47 -15.37 -8.88
N ASP A 152 -13.15 -14.96 -10.12
CA ASP A 152 -12.53 -15.83 -11.13
C ASP A 152 -11.01 -15.98 -10.91
N ASP A 153 -10.37 -16.86 -11.70
CA ASP A 153 -8.91 -16.96 -11.75
C ASP A 153 -8.28 -15.63 -12.24
N PRO A 154 -7.22 -15.11 -11.58
CA PRO A 154 -6.47 -13.95 -12.06
C PRO A 154 -5.78 -14.23 -13.40
N GLN A 155 -5.62 -13.18 -14.21
CA GLN A 155 -5.11 -13.27 -15.57
C GLN A 155 -4.03 -12.22 -15.87
N TYR A 156 -3.21 -12.50 -16.87
CA TYR A 156 -2.57 -11.43 -17.63
C TYR A 156 -3.63 -10.84 -18.56
N VAL A 157 -4.19 -9.69 -18.18
CA VAL A 157 -5.33 -9.06 -18.88
C VAL A 157 -4.94 -8.29 -20.13
N GLY A 158 -3.64 -8.10 -20.37
CA GLY A 158 -3.08 -7.53 -21.58
C GLY A 158 -1.60 -7.22 -21.43
N TRP A 159 -0.93 -6.95 -22.54
CA TRP A 159 0.51 -6.69 -22.57
C TRP A 159 0.86 -5.55 -23.54
N LEU A 160 1.57 -4.52 -23.07
CA LEU A 160 2.09 -3.46 -23.93
C LEU A 160 3.50 -3.78 -24.44
N ASN A 161 3.62 -4.06 -25.74
CA ASN A 161 4.89 -4.29 -26.44
C ASN A 161 5.23 -3.21 -27.46
N ASP A 162 5.87 -2.13 -27.02
CA ASP A 162 6.42 -1.12 -27.93
C ASP A 162 7.88 -1.41 -28.35
N SER A 163 8.64 -2.16 -27.55
CA SER A 163 10.08 -2.34 -27.78
C SER A 163 10.49 -3.79 -28.11
N ASP A 164 10.95 -3.99 -29.35
CA ASP A 164 11.60 -5.22 -29.89
C ASP A 164 12.91 -5.60 -29.13
N ARG A 165 13.21 -4.91 -28.03
CA ARG A 165 14.45 -4.91 -27.23
C ARG A 165 14.76 -6.25 -26.59
N TYR A 166 13.73 -7.05 -26.32
CA TYR A 166 13.82 -8.34 -25.63
C TYR A 166 13.28 -9.53 -26.46
N GLY A 167 12.84 -9.31 -27.70
CA GLY A 167 12.51 -10.39 -28.65
C GLY A 167 11.30 -10.09 -29.53
N ARG A 168 11.09 -10.95 -30.54
CA ARG A 168 9.99 -10.89 -31.52
C ARG A 168 8.95 -11.97 -31.27
N HIS A 169 8.50 -12.08 -30.04
CA HIS A 169 7.57 -13.13 -29.65
C HIS A 169 6.14 -12.64 -29.74
N ASP A 170 5.26 -13.48 -30.26
CA ASP A 170 3.83 -13.20 -30.40
C ASP A 170 3.07 -13.27 -29.05
N ALA A 171 3.78 -13.58 -27.95
CA ALA A 171 3.29 -13.65 -26.58
C ALA A 171 4.25 -12.90 -25.64
N PRO A 172 3.79 -12.43 -24.46
CA PRO A 172 4.60 -11.62 -23.57
C PRO A 172 5.84 -12.37 -23.07
N ARG A 173 6.98 -11.68 -22.98
CA ARG A 173 8.26 -12.33 -22.64
C ARG A 173 9.21 -11.49 -21.78
N ASP A 174 9.60 -12.03 -20.64
CA ASP A 174 10.77 -11.60 -19.86
C ASP A 174 12.02 -12.41 -20.25
N THR A 175 12.98 -11.78 -20.92
CA THR A 175 14.30 -12.41 -21.19
C THR A 175 15.38 -12.01 -20.19
N ASN A 176 15.04 -11.14 -19.22
CA ASN A 176 15.93 -10.68 -18.15
C ASN A 176 15.63 -11.36 -16.81
N SER A 177 14.54 -12.12 -16.70
CA SER A 177 13.95 -12.73 -15.49
C SER A 177 13.54 -11.75 -14.38
N HIS A 178 13.70 -10.45 -14.58
CA HIS A 178 13.52 -9.45 -13.52
C HIS A 178 12.05 -9.08 -13.34
N GLY A 179 11.33 -8.77 -14.42
CA GLY A 179 9.93 -8.38 -14.32
C GLY A 179 9.00 -9.56 -14.00
N THR A 180 9.30 -10.78 -14.46
CA THR A 180 8.63 -12.02 -14.01
C THR A 180 8.86 -12.26 -12.51
N HIS A 181 10.07 -12.07 -12.00
CA HIS A 181 10.36 -12.23 -10.58
C HIS A 181 9.63 -11.18 -9.72
N CYS A 182 9.61 -9.91 -10.16
CA CYS A 182 8.82 -8.85 -9.53
C CYS A 182 7.31 -9.15 -9.57
N THR A 183 6.82 -9.62 -10.71
CA THR A 183 5.42 -10.07 -10.92
C THR A 183 5.04 -11.18 -9.95
N GLY A 184 5.92 -12.17 -9.76
CA GLY A 184 5.69 -13.27 -8.83
C GLY A 184 5.68 -12.84 -7.35
N ILE A 185 6.49 -11.84 -6.97
CA ILE A 185 6.41 -11.24 -5.63
C ILE A 185 5.05 -10.58 -5.42
N MET A 186 4.52 -9.94 -6.46
CA MET A 186 3.27 -9.19 -6.38
C MET A 186 2.02 -10.08 -6.43
N THR A 187 1.99 -11.07 -7.34
CA THR A 187 0.74 -11.73 -7.81
C THR A 187 0.82 -13.26 -8.04
N ASP A 188 1.92 -13.96 -7.73
CA ASP A 188 1.95 -15.44 -7.89
C ASP A 188 0.86 -16.11 -7.02
N SER A 189 -0.07 -16.82 -7.66
CA SER A 189 -1.15 -17.59 -7.02
C SER A 189 -0.66 -18.75 -6.13
N GLY A 190 0.60 -19.16 -6.27
CA GLY A 190 1.20 -20.30 -5.59
C GLY A 190 0.85 -21.67 -6.21
N ARG A 191 0.08 -21.71 -7.31
CA ARG A 191 -0.38 -22.98 -7.92
C ARG A 191 0.76 -23.94 -8.29
N ALA A 192 1.87 -23.41 -8.80
CA ALA A 192 3.06 -24.20 -9.15
C ALA A 192 3.74 -24.86 -7.93
N THR A 193 3.62 -24.26 -6.74
CA THR A 193 4.29 -24.68 -5.50
C THR A 193 3.32 -25.07 -4.39
N THR A 194 2.10 -25.47 -4.76
CA THR A 194 1.07 -25.93 -3.82
C THR A 194 1.44 -27.30 -3.25
N ILE A 195 1.60 -27.38 -1.93
CA ILE A 195 2.16 -28.57 -1.26
C ILE A 195 1.16 -29.74 -1.26
N ASP A 196 1.62 -30.91 -1.70
CA ASP A 196 0.90 -32.17 -1.55
C ASP A 196 1.15 -32.72 -0.14
N VAL A 197 0.32 -32.28 0.81
CA VAL A 197 0.42 -32.62 2.24
C VAL A 197 0.44 -34.14 2.48
N ASP A 198 -0.30 -34.92 1.68
CA ASP A 198 -0.36 -36.39 1.79
C ASP A 198 0.95 -37.08 1.35
N ARG A 199 1.77 -36.39 0.54
CA ARG A 199 3.09 -36.86 0.06
C ARG A 199 4.28 -36.10 0.67
N SER A 200 4.03 -35.32 1.71
CA SER A 200 5.03 -34.46 2.36
C SER A 200 5.29 -34.87 3.81
N THR A 201 6.37 -34.39 4.40
CA THR A 201 6.76 -34.66 5.79
C THR A 201 7.31 -33.39 6.43
N VAL A 202 6.93 -33.14 7.68
CA VAL A 202 7.54 -32.15 8.57
C VAL A 202 8.18 -32.89 9.74
N ASP A 203 9.41 -32.52 10.08
CA ASP A 203 10.19 -33.11 11.17
C ASP A 203 10.85 -32.02 12.02
N GLU A 204 11.04 -32.29 13.31
CA GLU A 204 11.73 -31.42 14.26
C GLU A 204 12.92 -32.18 14.89
N PRO A 205 13.99 -32.44 14.12
CA PRO A 205 15.10 -33.26 14.60
C PRO A 205 15.84 -32.60 15.78
N ARG A 206 15.81 -31.25 15.88
CA ARG A 206 16.47 -30.44 16.93
C ARG A 206 17.89 -30.96 17.25
N ALA A 207 18.63 -31.25 16.18
CA ALA A 207 19.85 -32.06 16.18
C ALA A 207 21.10 -31.23 15.81
N VAL A 208 22.27 -31.81 16.08
CA VAL A 208 23.55 -31.31 15.59
C VAL A 208 24.22 -32.43 14.80
N LEU A 209 24.41 -32.22 13.50
CA LEU A 209 25.03 -33.18 12.59
C LEU A 209 26.54 -32.95 12.55
N ALA A 210 27.33 -34.02 12.64
CA ALA A 210 28.75 -33.95 12.28
C ALA A 210 28.91 -33.79 10.74
N PRO A 211 30.06 -33.31 10.22
CA PRO A 211 30.26 -33.06 8.78
C PRO A 211 30.11 -34.26 7.82
N ALA A 212 29.94 -35.49 8.35
CA ALA A 212 29.70 -36.71 7.57
C ALA A 212 28.38 -37.40 7.95
N GLU A 213 27.53 -36.72 8.73
CA GLU A 213 26.17 -37.14 9.07
C GLU A 213 25.18 -36.37 8.19
N THR A 214 24.02 -36.98 7.94
CA THR A 214 23.02 -36.49 7.00
C THR A 214 21.66 -37.01 7.45
N LEU A 215 20.63 -36.17 7.35
CA LEU A 215 19.23 -36.60 7.43
C LEU A 215 18.72 -36.83 6.01
N SER A 216 17.85 -37.82 5.82
CA SER A 216 17.37 -38.23 4.51
C SER A 216 15.87 -38.50 4.56
N TYR A 217 15.15 -37.88 3.63
CA TYR A 217 13.70 -37.98 3.51
C TYR A 217 13.37 -38.49 2.10
N GLU A 218 12.71 -39.65 2.02
CA GLU A 218 12.24 -40.22 0.75
C GLU A 218 10.92 -39.53 0.36
N VAL A 219 10.90 -38.83 -0.77
CA VAL A 219 9.72 -38.16 -1.31
C VAL A 219 9.24 -38.93 -2.54
N THR A 220 7.95 -39.26 -2.61
CA THR A 220 7.35 -39.80 -3.83
C THR A 220 6.61 -38.67 -4.53
N ALA A 221 6.94 -38.40 -5.78
CA ALA A 221 6.31 -37.36 -6.60
C ALA A 221 5.83 -37.95 -7.93
N ALA A 222 4.80 -37.34 -8.51
CA ALA A 222 4.29 -37.70 -9.83
C ALA A 222 5.18 -37.11 -10.94
N ALA A 223 5.08 -37.60 -12.16
CA ALA A 223 5.61 -36.90 -13.33
C ALA A 223 4.89 -35.55 -13.52
N ASP A 224 5.54 -34.61 -14.20
CA ASP A 224 5.02 -33.27 -14.47
C ASP A 224 4.67 -32.45 -13.20
N THR A 225 5.36 -32.69 -12.08
CA THR A 225 5.29 -31.89 -10.84
C THR A 225 6.69 -31.46 -10.38
N ALA A 226 6.84 -30.99 -9.12
CA ALA A 226 8.14 -30.76 -8.50
C ALA A 226 8.26 -31.39 -7.10
N VAL A 227 9.51 -31.51 -6.63
CA VAL A 227 9.90 -31.94 -5.28
C VAL A 227 10.59 -30.78 -4.59
N PHE A 228 10.33 -30.60 -3.29
CA PHE A 228 10.99 -29.58 -2.46
C PHE A 228 11.62 -30.17 -1.19
N GLY A 229 12.62 -29.45 -0.69
CA GLY A 229 13.25 -29.65 0.61
C GLY A 229 13.55 -28.30 1.25
N SER A 230 13.17 -28.13 2.52
CA SER A 230 13.30 -26.87 3.26
C SER A 230 13.80 -27.14 4.68
N VAL A 231 14.73 -26.32 5.18
CA VAL A 231 15.39 -26.54 6.48
C VAL A 231 15.62 -25.23 7.25
N TYR A 232 15.21 -25.27 8.53
CA TYR A 232 15.57 -24.29 9.55
C TYR A 232 16.78 -24.78 10.34
N GLY A 233 17.85 -23.98 10.41
CA GLY A 233 19.10 -24.37 11.07
C GLY A 233 20.31 -23.47 10.84
N GLU A 234 21.41 -23.77 11.53
CA GLU A 234 22.72 -23.12 11.32
C GLU A 234 23.58 -23.98 10.37
N ASP A 235 24.08 -23.36 9.29
CA ASP A 235 25.01 -23.94 8.30
C ASP A 235 24.47 -25.18 7.54
N ALA A 236 23.14 -25.33 7.42
CA ALA A 236 22.49 -26.52 6.84
C ALA A 236 22.30 -26.43 5.31
N GLU A 237 22.98 -27.30 4.56
CA GLU A 237 22.68 -27.55 3.15
C GLU A 237 21.45 -28.46 3.03
N VAL A 238 20.50 -28.10 2.17
CA VAL A 238 19.48 -29.01 1.65
C VAL A 238 19.76 -29.31 0.19
N ALA A 239 19.60 -30.58 -0.23
CA ALA A 239 19.85 -31.02 -1.60
C ALA A 239 18.88 -32.12 -2.04
N ILE A 240 18.47 -32.10 -3.32
CA ILE A 240 17.53 -33.08 -3.90
C ILE A 240 18.30 -34.07 -4.77
N GLU A 241 18.09 -35.36 -4.54
CA GLU A 241 18.61 -36.45 -5.39
C GLU A 241 17.49 -37.12 -6.20
N SER A 242 17.77 -37.30 -7.48
CA SER A 242 16.92 -37.98 -8.46
C SER A 242 16.74 -39.48 -8.15
N PRO A 243 15.71 -40.13 -8.74
CA PRO A 243 15.55 -41.59 -8.72
C PRO A 243 16.73 -42.37 -9.33
N ASP A 244 17.60 -41.72 -10.12
CA ASP A 244 18.80 -42.35 -10.71
C ASP A 244 20.11 -42.08 -9.94
N GLY A 245 20.03 -41.41 -8.78
CA GLY A 245 21.16 -41.17 -7.88
C GLY A 245 22.05 -40.01 -8.31
N ARG A 246 21.45 -38.94 -8.85
CA ARG A 246 22.13 -37.67 -9.17
C ARG A 246 21.56 -36.57 -8.30
N ILE A 247 22.43 -35.74 -7.73
CA ILE A 247 21.97 -34.47 -7.15
C ILE A 247 21.46 -33.60 -8.30
N LEU A 248 20.22 -33.14 -8.18
CA LEU A 248 19.55 -32.26 -9.12
C LEU A 248 19.85 -30.80 -8.73
N ASP A 249 19.56 -30.42 -7.49
CA ASP A 249 19.86 -29.09 -6.95
C ASP A 249 20.25 -29.11 -5.46
N SER A 250 20.81 -28.00 -4.97
CA SER A 250 21.35 -27.79 -3.62
C SER A 250 21.40 -26.31 -3.22
N SER A 251 21.04 -25.99 -1.98
CA SER A 251 21.01 -24.62 -1.46
C SER A 251 22.41 -23.99 -1.42
N ALA A 252 23.47 -24.81 -1.35
CA ALA A 252 24.85 -24.36 -1.42
C ALA A 252 25.32 -23.96 -2.83
N SER A 253 24.48 -24.16 -3.87
CA SER A 253 24.76 -23.75 -5.25
C SER A 253 24.13 -22.39 -5.61
N ALA A 254 23.03 -22.02 -4.95
CA ALA A 254 22.27 -20.80 -5.22
C ALA A 254 22.84 -19.55 -4.52
N VAL A 255 23.46 -19.72 -3.35
CA VAL A 255 24.05 -18.65 -2.55
C VAL A 255 25.58 -18.67 -2.69
N GLY A 256 26.26 -17.61 -2.24
CA GLY A 256 27.71 -17.65 -2.02
C GLY A 256 28.10 -18.65 -0.91
N PRO A 257 29.33 -18.58 -0.37
CA PRO A 257 29.78 -19.46 0.73
C PRO A 257 29.09 -19.22 2.08
N GLU A 258 27.93 -18.56 2.10
CA GLU A 258 27.14 -18.21 3.30
C GLU A 258 25.68 -18.58 3.03
N LEU A 259 25.18 -19.61 3.73
CA LEU A 259 23.78 -20.06 3.69
C LEU A 259 22.89 -19.19 4.57
N SER A 260 21.57 -19.18 4.31
CA SER A 260 20.62 -18.53 5.22
C SER A 260 20.66 -19.19 6.60
N LYS A 261 20.42 -18.38 7.63
CA LYS A 261 20.32 -18.80 9.04
C LYS A 261 18.86 -18.94 9.50
N LEU A 262 17.91 -18.64 8.62
CA LEU A 262 16.48 -18.73 8.88
C LEU A 262 15.94 -19.96 8.16
N ASN A 263 15.86 -19.91 6.83
CA ASN A 263 15.33 -21.00 6.03
C ASN A 263 16.18 -21.19 4.76
N ASN A 264 16.67 -22.40 4.52
CA ASN A 264 17.22 -22.79 3.22
C ASN A 264 16.23 -23.73 2.54
N THR A 265 15.72 -23.34 1.38
CA THR A 265 14.79 -24.14 0.57
C THR A 265 15.39 -24.39 -0.80
N VAL A 266 15.12 -25.58 -1.34
CA VAL A 266 15.47 -26.04 -2.68
C VAL A 266 14.27 -26.79 -3.24
N GLU A 267 14.02 -26.60 -4.53
CA GLU A 267 13.01 -27.34 -5.27
C GLU A 267 13.54 -27.70 -6.66
N HIS A 268 12.98 -28.74 -7.26
CA HIS A 268 13.32 -29.16 -8.62
C HIS A 268 12.16 -29.90 -9.25
N GLU A 269 11.92 -29.66 -10.54
CA GLU A 269 10.94 -30.38 -11.34
C GLU A 269 11.24 -31.89 -11.46
N THR A 270 10.20 -32.69 -11.70
CA THR A 270 10.32 -34.13 -11.68
C THR A 270 10.87 -34.69 -12.99
N VAL A 271 12.18 -34.95 -13.02
CA VAL A 271 12.95 -35.53 -14.15
C VAL A 271 12.58 -36.97 -14.60
N HIS A 272 11.31 -37.41 -14.48
CA HIS A 272 10.83 -38.72 -14.92
C HIS A 272 9.55 -38.62 -15.76
N GLY A 273 9.44 -39.42 -16.82
CA GLY A 273 8.47 -39.17 -17.90
C GLY A 273 7.09 -39.83 -17.79
N ASP A 274 6.81 -40.66 -16.76
CA ASP A 274 5.46 -41.12 -16.43
C ASP A 274 5.33 -41.68 -15.00
N GLY A 275 4.14 -41.54 -14.42
CA GLY A 275 3.75 -42.21 -13.18
C GLY A 275 4.20 -41.49 -11.91
N GLU A 276 4.84 -42.23 -11.00
CA GLU A 276 5.43 -41.73 -9.75
C GLU A 276 6.85 -42.27 -9.61
N ALA A 277 7.75 -41.46 -9.04
CA ALA A 277 9.11 -41.87 -8.69
C ALA A 277 9.54 -41.34 -7.32
N THR A 278 10.52 -42.01 -6.72
CA THR A 278 11.06 -41.65 -5.39
C THR A 278 12.35 -40.86 -5.52
N TYR A 279 12.34 -39.66 -4.95
CA TYR A 279 13.45 -38.73 -4.80
C TYR A 279 13.96 -38.79 -3.35
N THR A 280 15.20 -38.38 -3.11
CA THR A 280 15.73 -38.26 -1.74
C THR A 280 16.15 -36.83 -1.45
N VAL A 281 15.53 -36.22 -0.43
CA VAL A 281 15.93 -34.93 0.10
C VAL A 281 16.94 -35.16 1.21
N TYR A 282 18.13 -34.55 1.08
CA TYR A 282 19.20 -34.60 2.07
C TYR A 282 19.32 -33.29 2.84
N VAL A 283 19.49 -33.36 4.15
CA VAL A 283 19.96 -32.24 4.99
C VAL A 283 21.32 -32.59 5.58
N ARG A 284 22.36 -31.79 5.26
CA ARG A 284 23.77 -32.11 5.51
C ARG A 284 24.65 -30.87 5.72
N ALA A 285 25.94 -31.08 5.98
CA ALA A 285 26.96 -30.05 5.89
C ALA A 285 27.34 -29.77 4.43
N PRO A 286 27.56 -28.50 4.03
CA PRO A 286 28.03 -28.13 2.69
C PRO A 286 29.28 -28.91 2.27
N GLU A 287 29.36 -29.29 0.99
CA GLU A 287 30.48 -30.10 0.51
C GLU A 287 31.82 -29.36 0.67
N GLY A 288 32.70 -29.92 1.50
CA GLY A 288 34.03 -29.37 1.80
C GLY A 288 34.12 -28.63 3.13
N GLU A 289 32.99 -28.32 3.77
CA GLU A 289 32.99 -27.73 5.11
C GLU A 289 33.27 -28.75 6.22
N ALA A 290 33.88 -28.27 7.30
CA ALA A 290 34.32 -29.10 8.43
C ALA A 290 33.59 -28.77 9.76
N LEU A 291 32.57 -27.92 9.69
CA LEU A 291 31.78 -27.47 10.84
C LEU A 291 30.56 -28.37 11.06
N PRO A 292 30.13 -28.57 12.32
CA PRO A 292 28.90 -29.29 12.62
C PRO A 292 27.68 -28.38 12.35
N VAL A 293 26.68 -28.94 11.66
CA VAL A 293 25.42 -28.27 11.31
C VAL A 293 24.43 -28.35 12.45
N ARG A 294 23.59 -27.33 12.65
CA ARG A 294 22.37 -27.46 13.48
C ARG A 294 21.16 -27.59 12.59
N VAL A 295 20.25 -28.49 12.93
CA VAL A 295 18.97 -28.67 12.24
C VAL A 295 17.87 -28.60 13.27
N GLU A 296 16.97 -27.63 13.13
CA GLU A 296 15.87 -27.40 14.07
C GLU A 296 14.57 -28.03 13.57
N ARG A 297 14.19 -27.69 12.34
CA ARG A 297 12.98 -28.16 11.63
C ARG A 297 13.31 -28.45 10.16
N VAL A 298 12.66 -29.45 9.58
CA VAL A 298 12.79 -29.83 8.17
C VAL A 298 11.40 -30.05 7.57
N ALA A 299 11.18 -29.62 6.34
CA ALA A 299 10.12 -30.10 5.48
C ALA A 299 10.70 -30.72 4.21
N ALA A 300 10.10 -31.80 3.74
CA ALA A 300 10.44 -32.43 2.46
C ALA A 300 9.16 -33.03 1.85
N GLY A 301 8.93 -32.81 0.57
CA GLY A 301 7.66 -33.18 -0.03
C GLY A 301 7.57 -32.95 -1.53
N ALA A 302 6.39 -33.26 -2.07
CA ALA A 302 6.03 -33.03 -3.46
C ALA A 302 5.02 -31.88 -3.56
N PHE A 303 4.96 -31.23 -4.72
CA PHE A 303 3.85 -30.34 -5.07
C PHE A 303 2.74 -31.10 -5.79
N LYS A 304 1.53 -30.53 -5.73
CA LYS A 304 0.39 -30.96 -6.54
C LYS A 304 0.62 -30.59 -8.02
N PRO A 305 -0.02 -31.29 -8.97
CA PRO A 305 -0.09 -30.82 -10.36
C PRO A 305 -0.75 -29.42 -10.41
N PRO A 306 -0.14 -28.41 -11.07
CA PRO A 306 -0.63 -27.03 -11.00
C PRO A 306 -2.05 -26.85 -11.53
N GLU A 307 -2.48 -27.65 -12.50
CA GLU A 307 -3.84 -27.65 -13.05
C GLU A 307 -4.90 -28.26 -12.11
N ALA A 308 -4.45 -28.90 -11.03
CA ALA A 308 -5.30 -29.43 -9.95
C ALA A 308 -5.18 -28.65 -8.64
N ALA A 309 -4.29 -27.66 -8.57
CA ALA A 309 -4.11 -26.77 -7.43
C ALA A 309 -4.93 -25.48 -7.57
N GLY A 310 -5.56 -25.03 -6.49
CA GLY A 310 -6.11 -23.69 -6.40
C GLY A 310 -5.03 -22.65 -6.07
N GLY A 311 -4.06 -23.04 -5.24
CA GLY A 311 -3.07 -22.13 -4.67
C GLY A 311 -3.65 -21.34 -3.49
N ASP A 312 -3.02 -20.23 -3.15
CA ASP A 312 -3.41 -19.33 -2.05
C ASP A 312 -4.42 -18.24 -2.49
N ILE A 313 -5.01 -18.32 -3.69
CA ILE A 313 -6.00 -17.32 -4.18
C ILE A 313 -7.28 -17.30 -3.34
N ALA A 314 -7.63 -18.42 -2.70
CA ALA A 314 -8.85 -18.58 -1.92
C ALA A 314 -8.57 -19.38 -0.63
N ASP A 315 -9.38 -19.17 0.41
CA ASP A 315 -9.32 -19.97 1.64
C ASP A 315 -9.93 -21.36 1.44
N ASN A 316 -9.20 -22.22 0.74
CA ASN A 316 -9.57 -23.60 0.41
C ASN A 316 -8.83 -24.64 1.29
N GLY A 317 -7.97 -24.20 2.21
CA GLY A 317 -7.12 -25.05 3.04
C GLY A 317 -5.86 -25.62 2.35
N GLU A 318 -5.49 -25.09 1.18
CA GLU A 318 -4.18 -25.33 0.56
C GLU A 318 -3.11 -24.38 1.12
N VAL A 319 -1.84 -24.66 0.80
CA VAL A 319 -0.69 -23.81 1.13
C VAL A 319 0.34 -23.97 0.02
N ALA A 320 0.88 -22.85 -0.44
CA ALA A 320 1.94 -22.83 -1.43
C ALA A 320 3.20 -22.15 -0.90
N LEU A 321 4.35 -22.60 -1.42
CA LEU A 321 5.67 -22.21 -0.92
C LEU A 321 6.04 -20.77 -1.30
N HIS A 322 5.70 -20.37 -2.53
CA HIS A 322 6.23 -19.17 -3.19
C HIS A 322 5.18 -18.19 -3.72
N THR A 323 3.98 -18.19 -3.14
CA THR A 323 2.91 -17.22 -3.40
C THR A 323 3.40 -15.76 -3.31
N GLY A 324 2.85 -14.91 -4.17
CA GLY A 324 2.98 -13.46 -4.11
C GLY A 324 2.17 -12.83 -2.97
N THR A 325 2.24 -11.52 -2.85
CA THR A 325 1.55 -10.76 -1.80
C THR A 325 0.05 -10.66 -2.02
N ALA A 326 -0.40 -10.47 -3.26
CA ALA A 326 -1.80 -10.23 -3.59
C ALA A 326 -2.26 -11.19 -4.71
N PRO A 327 -2.32 -12.50 -4.41
CA PRO A 327 -2.43 -13.59 -5.39
C PRO A 327 -3.74 -13.62 -6.18
N GLY A 328 -4.78 -12.88 -5.76
CA GLY A 328 -6.05 -12.78 -6.46
C GLY A 328 -6.12 -11.66 -7.50
N PHE A 329 -5.15 -10.74 -7.58
CA PHE A 329 -5.17 -9.67 -8.59
C PHE A 329 -4.73 -10.16 -9.97
N SER A 330 -5.37 -9.64 -11.01
CA SER A 330 -4.86 -9.73 -12.38
C SER A 330 -3.68 -8.79 -12.59
N ILE A 331 -2.91 -9.00 -13.66
CA ILE A 331 -1.71 -8.21 -13.98
C ILE A 331 -1.72 -7.64 -15.40
N PHE A 332 -1.18 -6.42 -15.54
CA PHE A 332 -0.87 -5.80 -16.83
C PHE A 332 0.64 -5.48 -16.94
N PRO A 333 1.44 -6.32 -17.63
CA PRO A 333 2.85 -6.03 -17.89
C PRO A 333 3.08 -5.01 -19.02
N VAL A 334 3.99 -4.07 -18.77
CA VAL A 334 4.53 -3.13 -19.75
C VAL A 334 6.01 -3.41 -20.00
N THR A 335 6.40 -3.70 -21.24
CA THR A 335 7.79 -4.03 -21.64
C THR A 335 8.67 -2.80 -21.96
N ASP A 336 8.90 -1.93 -20.97
CA ASP A 336 10.12 -1.09 -20.84
C ASP A 336 10.17 -0.45 -19.43
N LEU A 337 11.18 0.38 -19.17
CA LEU A 337 11.35 1.15 -17.95
C LEU A 337 10.67 2.54 -18.06
N SER A 338 11.42 3.59 -18.44
CA SER A 338 10.88 4.94 -18.58
C SER A 338 9.89 5.06 -19.74
N THR A 339 10.23 4.54 -20.92
CA THR A 339 9.34 4.61 -22.09
C THR A 339 8.06 3.78 -21.92
N GLY A 340 8.10 2.73 -21.09
CA GLY A 340 6.90 2.02 -20.67
C GLY A 340 6.01 2.87 -19.75
N THR A 341 6.63 3.69 -18.91
CA THR A 341 5.94 4.66 -18.04
C THR A 341 5.35 5.82 -18.86
N GLU A 342 6.09 6.33 -19.85
CA GLU A 342 5.63 7.34 -20.82
C GLU A 342 4.34 6.85 -21.51
N HIS A 343 4.33 5.63 -22.06
CA HIS A 343 3.16 5.06 -22.76
C HIS A 343 2.00 4.65 -21.84
N LEU A 344 2.28 4.14 -20.63
CA LEU A 344 1.24 3.89 -19.62
C LEU A 344 0.53 5.20 -19.24
N THR A 345 1.29 6.29 -19.17
CA THR A 345 0.78 7.63 -18.84
C THR A 345 0.04 8.28 -20.01
N GLU A 346 0.52 8.15 -21.26
CA GLU A 346 -0.10 8.77 -22.44
C GLU A 346 -1.59 8.39 -22.59
N PHE A 347 -1.95 7.17 -22.15
CA PHE A 347 -3.29 6.60 -22.24
C PHE A 347 -3.84 6.16 -20.88
N VAL A 348 -3.45 6.85 -19.80
CA VAL A 348 -3.71 6.42 -18.43
C VAL A 348 -5.20 6.26 -18.11
N THR A 349 -6.05 7.15 -18.64
CA THR A 349 -7.50 7.06 -18.50
C THR A 349 -8.03 5.81 -19.19
N GLU A 350 -7.60 5.52 -20.43
CA GLU A 350 -7.96 4.28 -21.12
C GLU A 350 -7.44 3.01 -20.41
N TYR A 351 -6.28 3.08 -19.75
CA TYR A 351 -5.78 1.95 -18.96
C TYR A 351 -6.65 1.71 -17.74
N ASN A 352 -7.01 2.78 -17.02
CA ASN A 352 -7.82 2.68 -15.83
C ASN A 352 -9.27 2.23 -16.15
N ASP A 353 -9.94 2.92 -17.09
CA ASP A 353 -11.32 2.62 -17.52
C ASP A 353 -11.53 1.20 -18.07
N ARG A 354 -10.51 0.62 -18.72
CA ARG A 354 -10.63 -0.67 -19.42
C ARG A 354 -10.02 -1.85 -18.69
N PHE A 355 -9.01 -1.61 -17.85
CA PHE A 355 -8.31 -2.68 -17.13
C PHE A 355 -8.46 -2.59 -15.61
N ASN A 356 -9.12 -1.56 -15.06
CA ASN A 356 -9.26 -1.37 -13.61
C ASN A 356 -7.90 -1.40 -12.88
N VAL A 357 -6.91 -0.66 -13.40
CA VAL A 357 -5.55 -0.60 -12.83
C VAL A 357 -5.57 0.21 -11.54
N ARG A 358 -5.26 -0.43 -10.40
CA ARG A 358 -5.28 0.24 -9.08
C ARG A 358 -3.92 0.82 -8.69
N ALA A 359 -2.84 0.11 -9.02
CA ALA A 359 -1.48 0.50 -8.69
C ALA A 359 -0.49 -0.02 -9.74
N VAL A 360 0.66 0.66 -9.85
CA VAL A 360 1.76 0.28 -10.74
C VAL A 360 3.05 0.10 -9.96
N ASN A 361 3.70 -1.05 -10.13
CA ASN A 361 5.03 -1.31 -9.62
C ASN A 361 6.11 -0.81 -10.59
N MET A 362 7.07 -0.04 -10.08
CA MET A 362 8.23 0.47 -10.79
C MET A 362 9.51 -0.02 -10.10
N SER A 363 9.93 -1.23 -10.42
CA SER A 363 11.14 -1.87 -9.87
C SER A 363 12.46 -1.33 -10.45
N TRP A 364 12.45 -0.11 -10.98
CA TRP A 364 13.57 0.58 -11.63
C TRP A 364 13.72 2.02 -11.10
N GLY A 365 14.84 2.66 -11.41
CA GLY A 365 15.07 4.06 -11.08
C GLY A 365 16.42 4.56 -11.56
N LEU A 366 16.56 5.88 -11.75
CA LEU A 366 17.77 6.49 -12.29
C LEU A 366 18.86 6.63 -11.21
N ILE A 367 20.09 6.19 -11.53
CA ILE A 367 21.22 6.23 -10.59
C ILE A 367 21.71 7.67 -10.40
N GLY A 368 21.43 8.23 -9.22
CA GLY A 368 22.12 9.40 -8.69
C GLY A 368 21.22 10.59 -8.42
N GLY A 369 20.47 10.54 -7.31
CA GLY A 369 20.04 11.76 -6.63
C GLY A 369 21.27 12.56 -6.24
N TYR A 370 21.61 13.56 -7.05
CA TYR A 370 22.77 14.40 -6.80
C TYR A 370 22.52 15.23 -5.53
N PRO A 371 23.56 15.74 -4.81
CA PRO A 371 23.38 16.47 -3.53
C PRO A 371 22.76 17.89 -3.67
N GLY A 372 21.88 18.07 -4.65
CA GLY A 372 21.22 19.32 -5.04
C GLY A 372 19.75 19.10 -5.37
N GLY A 373 19.02 18.43 -4.47
CA GLY A 373 17.55 18.25 -4.57
C GLY A 373 16.76 19.56 -4.72
N THR A 374 17.40 20.71 -4.49
CA THR A 374 16.90 22.07 -4.77
C THR A 374 16.61 22.41 -6.25
N VAL A 375 16.82 21.49 -7.21
CA VAL A 375 16.66 21.79 -8.66
C VAL A 375 15.96 20.65 -9.44
N ALA A 376 15.50 19.58 -8.79
CA ALA A 376 14.95 18.41 -9.50
C ALA A 376 13.66 18.73 -10.29
N GLY A 377 12.73 19.50 -9.70
CA GLY A 377 11.50 19.94 -10.37
C GLY A 377 11.66 21.10 -11.38
N ALA A 378 12.88 21.60 -11.63
CA ALA A 378 13.06 22.91 -12.29
C ALA A 378 14.03 22.97 -13.49
N ASP A 379 14.82 21.93 -13.77
CA ASP A 379 15.83 21.98 -14.85
C ASP A 379 15.72 20.84 -15.88
N PRO A 380 15.23 21.11 -17.12
CA PRO A 380 15.13 20.11 -18.18
C PRO A 380 16.48 19.64 -18.73
N VAL A 381 17.62 20.16 -18.23
CA VAL A 381 18.98 19.75 -18.66
C VAL A 381 19.29 18.25 -18.43
N PHE A 382 18.51 17.54 -17.60
CA PHE A 382 18.69 16.10 -17.34
C PHE A 382 17.48 15.20 -17.70
N GLY A 383 16.39 15.75 -18.24
CA GLY A 383 15.23 14.94 -18.68
C GLY A 383 14.28 14.44 -17.59
N TYR A 384 14.45 14.84 -16.32
CA TYR A 384 13.62 14.33 -15.22
C TYR A 384 12.17 14.88 -15.19
N GLY A 385 11.88 15.97 -15.89
CA GLY A 385 10.57 16.66 -15.81
C GLY A 385 9.42 15.90 -16.48
N GLU A 386 9.71 14.98 -17.40
CA GLU A 386 8.70 14.16 -18.07
C GLU A 386 8.15 13.12 -17.07
N THR A 387 9.03 12.36 -16.42
CA THR A 387 8.66 11.37 -15.37
C THR A 387 7.92 11.99 -14.17
N VAL A 388 8.22 13.23 -13.76
CA VAL A 388 7.46 13.90 -12.68
C VAL A 388 6.01 14.12 -13.10
N ALA A 389 5.80 14.68 -14.30
CA ALA A 389 4.46 14.90 -14.85
C ALA A 389 3.72 13.58 -15.15
N GLU A 390 4.44 12.49 -15.42
CA GLU A 390 3.88 11.15 -15.63
C GLU A 390 3.31 10.56 -14.34
N ILE A 391 4.11 10.49 -13.27
CA ILE A 391 3.65 9.95 -11.98
C ILE A 391 2.46 10.74 -11.44
N ARG A 392 2.50 12.08 -11.58
CA ARG A 392 1.37 12.93 -11.20
C ARG A 392 0.10 12.61 -12.00
N ARG A 393 0.18 12.50 -13.33
CA ARG A 393 -0.99 12.12 -14.16
C ARG A 393 -1.56 10.74 -13.81
N MET A 394 -0.72 9.80 -13.39
CA MET A 394 -1.19 8.52 -12.87
C MET A 394 -1.95 8.67 -11.56
N ALA A 395 -1.50 9.51 -10.63
CA ALA A 395 -2.26 9.84 -9.43
C ALA A 395 -3.56 10.60 -9.75
N ASP A 396 -3.51 11.62 -10.64
CA ASP A 396 -4.70 12.35 -11.16
C ASP A 396 -5.73 11.42 -11.82
N SER A 397 -5.30 10.23 -12.25
CA SER A 397 -6.13 9.21 -12.91
C SER A 397 -6.29 7.95 -12.07
N GLY A 398 -6.21 8.03 -10.74
CA GLY A 398 -6.59 6.94 -9.82
C GLY A 398 -5.55 5.83 -9.60
N ILE A 399 -4.35 5.92 -10.17
CA ILE A 399 -3.32 4.86 -10.11
C ILE A 399 -2.20 5.22 -9.13
N LEU A 400 -2.06 4.43 -8.06
CA LEU A 400 -0.94 4.60 -7.11
C LEU A 400 0.38 4.05 -7.69
N THR A 401 1.41 4.89 -7.78
CA THR A 401 2.76 4.44 -8.15
C THR A 401 3.54 3.94 -6.93
N VAL A 402 4.07 2.73 -6.99
CA VAL A 402 4.98 2.15 -6.00
C VAL A 402 6.33 1.87 -6.65
N ALA A 403 7.41 2.39 -6.08
CA ALA A 403 8.71 2.46 -6.75
C ALA A 403 9.89 2.13 -5.83
N ALA A 404 10.88 1.45 -6.41
CA ALA A 404 12.11 1.03 -5.74
C ALA A 404 13.02 2.23 -5.41
N ALA A 405 13.37 2.46 -4.12
CA ALA A 405 14.23 3.57 -3.70
C ALA A 405 15.65 3.54 -4.32
N GLY A 406 16.11 2.36 -4.74
CA GLY A 406 17.38 2.14 -5.45
C GLY A 406 18.43 1.40 -4.62
N ASN A 407 19.46 0.88 -5.32
CA ASN A 407 20.47 0.00 -4.73
C ASN A 407 21.87 0.67 -4.59
N SER A 408 21.93 1.99 -4.36
CA SER A 408 23.19 2.76 -4.32
C SER A 408 23.84 2.90 -2.93
N GLY A 409 23.17 2.44 -1.87
CA GLY A 409 23.70 2.33 -0.51
C GLY A 409 23.93 3.64 0.27
N GLN A 410 23.79 4.81 -0.35
CA GLN A 410 24.18 6.10 0.24
C GLN A 410 22.97 7.04 0.52
N PRO A 411 22.79 7.50 1.78
CA PRO A 411 21.73 8.48 2.11
C PRO A 411 21.91 9.85 1.46
N ALA A 412 23.15 10.19 1.08
CA ALA A 412 23.49 11.46 0.44
C ALA A 412 23.39 11.41 -1.09
N SER A 413 22.98 10.26 -1.65
CA SER A 413 22.76 10.05 -3.10
C SER A 413 21.28 9.99 -3.47
N GLY A 414 20.40 10.28 -2.51
CA GLY A 414 18.95 10.37 -2.68
C GLY A 414 18.26 9.11 -3.19
N ASN A 415 16.95 9.22 -3.31
CA ASN A 415 16.17 8.37 -4.18
C ASN A 415 16.14 9.05 -5.56
N GLY A 416 16.15 8.26 -6.64
CA GLY A 416 16.00 8.78 -8.00
C GLY A 416 14.53 8.71 -8.45
N PRO A 417 14.12 9.43 -9.50
CA PRO A 417 12.85 9.15 -10.17
C PRO A 417 12.79 7.68 -10.65
N PRO A 418 11.62 7.02 -10.58
CA PRO A 418 10.33 7.57 -10.14
C PRO A 418 10.20 7.68 -8.61
N ALA A 419 10.93 6.87 -7.84
CA ALA A 419 10.80 6.75 -6.38
C ALA A 419 11.11 8.02 -5.55
N VAL A 420 11.57 9.12 -6.15
CA VAL A 420 11.73 10.39 -5.43
C VAL A 420 10.43 11.21 -5.39
N ILE A 421 9.48 10.98 -6.30
CA ILE A 421 8.33 11.85 -6.58
C ILE A 421 7.30 11.83 -5.43
N SER A 422 6.58 12.94 -5.23
CA SER A 422 5.67 13.19 -4.11
C SER A 422 4.64 12.07 -3.95
N GLU A 423 3.87 11.83 -5.01
CA GLU A 423 2.75 10.88 -5.07
C GLU A 423 3.21 9.42 -5.04
N ALA A 424 4.42 9.11 -5.50
CA ALA A 424 4.96 7.77 -5.46
C ALA A 424 5.22 7.28 -4.03
N VAL A 425 5.09 5.97 -3.80
CA VAL A 425 5.58 5.28 -2.61
C VAL A 425 7.00 4.77 -2.87
N SER A 426 7.95 5.25 -2.09
CA SER A 426 9.39 5.00 -2.22
C SER A 426 9.84 3.91 -1.26
N VAL A 427 10.21 2.74 -1.80
CA VAL A 427 10.37 1.51 -1.01
C VAL A 427 11.83 1.12 -0.79
N VAL A 428 12.20 0.98 0.48
CA VAL A 428 13.51 0.53 0.98
C VAL A 428 13.51 -0.98 1.18
N ALA A 429 14.64 -1.63 0.87
CA ALA A 429 14.78 -3.07 1.07
C ALA A 429 15.32 -3.42 2.46
N THR A 430 14.66 -4.37 3.12
CA THR A 430 15.13 -5.05 4.33
C THR A 430 15.44 -6.52 4.07
N GLY A 431 16.19 -7.14 4.97
CA GLY A 431 16.18 -8.61 5.12
C GLY A 431 14.96 -9.09 5.91
N PRO A 432 14.80 -10.42 6.11
CA PRO A 432 13.57 -10.99 6.71
C PRO A 432 13.22 -10.47 8.11
N LEU A 433 14.24 -10.05 8.88
CA LEU A 433 14.12 -9.51 10.25
C LEU A 433 14.09 -7.97 10.29
N ASP A 434 13.66 -7.32 9.21
CA ASP A 434 13.56 -5.85 8.99
C ASP A 434 14.89 -5.06 9.07
N GLY A 435 16.02 -5.76 9.10
CA GLY A 435 17.32 -5.12 8.95
C GLY A 435 17.51 -4.50 7.57
N ILE A 436 17.45 -3.16 7.47
CA ILE A 436 17.72 -2.41 6.23
C ILE A 436 19.00 -2.90 5.56
N ALA A 437 18.87 -3.28 4.28
CA ALA A 437 19.94 -3.83 3.48
C ALA A 437 21.05 -2.81 3.24
N SER A 438 22.30 -3.26 3.22
CA SER A 438 23.48 -2.39 3.05
C SER A 438 23.53 -1.67 1.70
N TYR A 439 22.88 -2.24 0.67
CA TYR A 439 22.79 -1.65 -0.65
C TYR A 439 21.63 -0.64 -0.78
N SER A 440 20.65 -0.62 0.14
CA SER A 440 19.44 0.20 -0.06
C SER A 440 19.78 1.69 -0.04
N SER A 441 19.25 2.42 -1.01
CA SER A 441 19.20 3.88 -1.03
C SER A 441 18.23 4.42 0.03
N GLY A 442 18.25 5.74 0.21
CA GLY A 442 17.38 6.52 1.09
C GLY A 442 17.83 7.98 1.09
N GLY A 443 17.11 8.84 1.81
CA GLY A 443 17.59 10.14 2.26
C GLY A 443 17.34 11.35 1.37
N VAL A 444 17.46 12.53 2.02
CA VAL A 444 17.30 13.92 1.56
C VAL A 444 15.94 14.30 0.95
N GLY A 445 15.23 13.36 0.32
CA GLY A 445 13.93 13.62 -0.31
C GLY A 445 13.99 14.53 -1.54
N GLY A 446 12.81 15.01 -1.94
CA GLY A 446 12.60 15.80 -3.14
C GLY A 446 12.32 17.27 -2.85
N VAL A 447 12.09 18.01 -3.93
CA VAL A 447 11.40 19.30 -3.92
C VAL A 447 10.21 19.16 -4.84
N ASP A 448 9.06 19.54 -4.34
CA ASP A 448 7.78 19.52 -5.03
C ASP A 448 7.76 20.56 -6.16
N ASP A 449 7.17 20.20 -7.30
CA ASP A 449 7.16 21.04 -8.50
C ASP A 449 6.05 22.08 -8.50
N GLU A 450 4.99 21.89 -7.71
CA GLU A 450 3.89 22.85 -7.54
C GLU A 450 4.26 23.97 -6.55
N THR A 451 4.60 23.57 -5.32
CA THR A 451 4.85 24.46 -4.17
C THR A 451 6.30 24.95 -4.10
N GLY A 452 7.24 24.20 -4.68
CA GLY A 452 8.68 24.40 -4.48
C GLY A 452 9.16 24.03 -3.07
N ALA A 453 8.32 23.38 -2.26
CA ALA A 453 8.65 22.97 -0.90
C ALA A 453 9.49 21.67 -0.88
N PRO A 454 10.49 21.56 0.01
CA PRO A 454 11.21 20.31 0.21
C PRO A 454 10.39 19.31 1.04
N TYR A 455 10.37 18.05 0.62
CA TYR A 455 9.81 16.92 1.37
C TYR A 455 10.84 15.82 1.56
N THR A 456 10.55 14.81 2.40
CA THR A 456 11.49 13.73 2.71
C THR A 456 11.08 12.41 2.04
N LYS A 457 12.07 11.62 1.62
CA LYS A 457 11.94 10.22 1.14
C LYS A 457 13.07 9.40 1.80
N PRO A 458 12.95 8.07 1.96
CA PRO A 458 11.93 7.13 1.45
C PRO A 458 10.59 7.20 2.22
N ASP A 459 9.60 6.40 1.80
CA ASP A 459 8.26 6.31 2.39
C ASP A 459 8.13 5.12 3.35
N VAL A 460 8.51 3.92 2.94
CA VAL A 460 8.43 2.69 3.77
C VAL A 460 9.59 1.74 3.50
N THR A 461 9.75 0.78 4.39
CA THR A 461 10.57 -0.41 4.20
C THR A 461 9.70 -1.66 3.98
N ALA A 462 10.17 -2.54 3.11
CA ALA A 462 9.65 -3.88 2.93
C ALA A 462 10.79 -4.86 2.65
N PRO A 463 10.60 -6.16 2.86
CA PRO A 463 11.61 -7.15 2.53
C PRO A 463 11.98 -7.10 1.05
N GLY A 464 13.27 -7.04 0.74
CA GLY A 464 13.80 -7.11 -0.62
C GLY A 464 15.03 -8.00 -0.74
N GLY A 465 15.24 -8.87 0.25
CA GLY A 465 16.40 -9.77 0.33
C GLY A 465 17.73 -9.09 0.69
N ILE A 466 18.67 -9.90 1.16
CA ILE A 466 20.06 -9.56 1.46
C ILE A 466 20.98 -10.64 0.85
N LEU A 467 22.28 -10.39 0.77
CA LEU A 467 23.24 -11.31 0.13
C LEU A 467 23.29 -12.73 0.75
N GLU A 468 22.82 -12.87 1.99
CA GLU A 468 22.77 -14.13 2.76
C GLU A 468 21.34 -14.72 2.82
N ASP A 469 20.33 -14.01 2.31
CA ASP A 469 18.90 -14.36 2.44
C ASP A 469 18.11 -13.61 1.36
N LEU A 470 18.04 -14.21 0.17
CA LEU A 470 17.45 -13.62 -1.04
C LEU A 470 15.92 -13.81 -1.04
N ASP A 471 15.19 -12.91 -1.70
CA ASP A 471 13.77 -13.14 -1.96
C ASP A 471 13.61 -14.16 -3.09
N TRP A 472 12.88 -15.25 -2.86
CA TRP A 472 12.68 -16.34 -3.83
C TRP A 472 11.36 -16.17 -4.55
N SER A 473 11.41 -15.92 -5.86
CA SER A 473 10.24 -15.67 -6.71
C SER A 473 10.46 -16.20 -8.12
N THR A 474 9.37 -16.27 -8.88
CA THR A 474 9.26 -16.87 -10.21
C THR A 474 10.39 -16.50 -11.14
N MET A 475 10.88 -17.47 -11.92
CA MET A 475 11.86 -17.30 -12.98
C MET A 475 11.25 -17.71 -14.33
N PRO A 476 11.62 -17.06 -15.45
CA PRO A 476 11.26 -17.54 -16.77
C PRO A 476 11.98 -18.82 -17.13
N GLY A 477 11.20 -19.88 -17.34
CA GLY A 477 11.69 -21.15 -17.87
C GLY A 477 12.46 -20.96 -19.18
N ASP A 478 13.62 -21.61 -19.26
CA ASP A 478 14.58 -21.49 -20.36
C ASP A 478 13.97 -21.98 -21.70
N PRO A 479 13.97 -21.17 -22.79
CA PRO A 479 13.62 -21.68 -24.10
C PRO A 479 14.61 -22.75 -24.54
N SER A 480 14.13 -23.91 -24.99
CA SER A 480 15.04 -24.94 -25.52
C SER A 480 15.84 -24.40 -26.72
N GLU A 481 17.15 -24.19 -26.55
CA GLU A 481 18.05 -23.71 -27.63
C GLU A 481 18.10 -24.66 -28.86
N ASP A 482 17.68 -25.93 -28.68
CA ASP A 482 17.89 -27.02 -29.64
C ASP A 482 16.82 -27.16 -30.74
N ASP A 483 15.64 -26.52 -30.66
CA ASP A 483 14.62 -26.59 -31.74
C ASP A 483 13.94 -25.24 -32.09
N PRO A 484 14.58 -24.39 -32.91
CA PRO A 484 13.98 -23.18 -33.47
C PRO A 484 12.95 -23.46 -34.60
N ALA A 485 12.42 -24.68 -34.70
CA ALA A 485 11.23 -24.97 -35.51
C ALA A 485 10.00 -25.31 -34.64
N ASP A 486 10.17 -25.47 -33.33
CA ASP A 486 9.13 -25.56 -32.30
C ASP A 486 8.92 -24.19 -31.63
N GLU A 487 8.95 -23.11 -32.43
CA GLU A 487 8.61 -21.73 -32.02
C GLU A 487 7.15 -21.59 -31.52
N GLY A 488 6.35 -22.66 -31.58
CA GLY A 488 5.04 -22.76 -30.95
C GLY A 488 5.08 -23.57 -29.64
N ASP A 489 4.67 -22.91 -28.56
CA ASP A 489 4.25 -23.50 -27.27
C ASP A 489 5.28 -24.14 -26.33
N ASN A 490 6.56 -24.34 -26.70
CA ASN A 490 7.60 -24.77 -25.74
C ASN A 490 8.20 -23.58 -24.96
N PHE A 491 7.49 -23.18 -23.91
CA PHE A 491 8.01 -22.40 -22.79
C PHE A 491 8.73 -23.36 -21.84
N GLY A 492 9.82 -22.92 -21.19
CA GLY A 492 10.65 -23.80 -20.36
C GLY A 492 10.01 -24.25 -19.05
N ASP A 493 10.81 -24.88 -18.19
CA ASP A 493 10.37 -25.60 -17.00
C ASP A 493 9.48 -24.74 -16.08
N VAL A 494 8.22 -25.16 -15.90
CA VAL A 494 7.10 -24.37 -15.33
C VAL A 494 7.18 -24.23 -13.80
N PHE A 495 8.28 -24.67 -13.19
CA PHE A 495 8.49 -24.77 -11.74
C PHE A 495 9.74 -24.00 -11.28
N GLU A 496 10.34 -23.16 -12.12
CA GLU A 496 11.57 -22.45 -11.77
C GLU A 496 11.33 -21.20 -10.89
N TYR A 497 11.98 -21.18 -9.73
CA TYR A 497 12.10 -20.00 -8.86
C TYR A 497 13.58 -19.64 -8.68
N SER A 498 13.84 -18.35 -8.43
CA SER A 498 15.20 -17.83 -8.20
C SER A 498 15.22 -16.87 -7.03
N GLY A 499 16.35 -16.83 -6.30
CA GLY A 499 16.63 -15.82 -5.29
C GLY A 499 17.16 -14.52 -5.90
N LYS A 500 16.59 -13.36 -5.55
CA LYS A 500 17.13 -12.03 -5.88
C LYS A 500 17.16 -11.10 -4.67
N GLY A 501 17.92 -10.00 -4.78
CA GLY A 501 18.07 -9.01 -3.72
C GLY A 501 18.13 -7.60 -4.28
N GLY A 502 17.22 -6.72 -3.82
CA GLY A 502 17.15 -5.32 -4.24
C GLY A 502 15.91 -4.60 -3.71
N THR A 503 15.92 -3.27 -3.75
CA THR A 503 14.67 -2.46 -3.62
C THR A 503 13.65 -2.82 -4.69
N SER A 504 14.09 -3.38 -5.81
CA SER A 504 13.28 -3.95 -6.89
C SER A 504 12.44 -5.18 -6.46
N MET A 505 12.80 -5.86 -5.36
CA MET A 505 12.02 -6.96 -4.77
C MET A 505 11.09 -6.42 -3.66
N ALA A 506 11.51 -5.37 -2.94
CA ALA A 506 10.69 -4.72 -1.92
C ALA A 506 9.50 -3.95 -2.51
N SER A 507 9.70 -3.25 -3.63
CA SER A 507 8.67 -2.48 -4.33
C SER A 507 7.41 -3.29 -4.68
N PRO A 508 7.49 -4.47 -5.36
CA PRO A 508 6.31 -5.26 -5.71
C PRO A 508 5.59 -5.83 -4.48
N SER A 509 6.30 -6.09 -3.37
CA SER A 509 5.63 -6.46 -2.10
C SER A 509 4.71 -5.34 -1.62
N VAL A 510 5.18 -4.08 -1.61
CA VAL A 510 4.36 -2.92 -1.23
C VAL A 510 3.24 -2.66 -2.24
N CYS A 511 3.49 -2.87 -3.53
CA CYS A 511 2.45 -2.75 -4.56
C CYS A 511 1.32 -3.78 -4.40
N GLY A 512 1.66 -5.01 -3.98
CA GLY A 512 0.67 -6.01 -3.59
C GLY A 512 -0.14 -5.57 -2.37
N ILE A 513 0.51 -5.09 -1.30
CA ILE A 513 -0.19 -4.58 -0.10
C ILE A 513 -1.09 -3.40 -0.45
N ALA A 514 -0.65 -2.47 -1.32
CA ALA A 514 -1.45 -1.37 -1.81
C ALA A 514 -2.73 -1.85 -2.52
N GLY A 515 -2.65 -2.91 -3.32
CA GLY A 515 -3.83 -3.57 -3.88
C GLY A 515 -4.78 -4.10 -2.80
N LEU A 516 -4.27 -4.81 -1.80
CA LEU A 516 -5.08 -5.37 -0.71
C LEU A 516 -5.78 -4.29 0.14
N VAL A 517 -5.08 -3.19 0.46
CA VAL A 517 -5.67 -2.05 1.17
C VAL A 517 -6.72 -1.35 0.30
N ALA A 518 -6.46 -1.20 -1.00
CA ALA A 518 -7.45 -0.65 -1.91
C ALA A 518 -8.70 -1.53 -2.02
N GLN A 519 -8.56 -2.87 -2.05
CA GLN A 519 -9.70 -3.78 -1.97
C GLN A 519 -10.52 -3.53 -0.69
N ALA A 520 -9.86 -3.42 0.47
CA ALA A 520 -10.53 -3.17 1.73
C ALA A 520 -11.26 -1.81 1.77
N MET A 521 -10.68 -0.76 1.18
CA MET A 521 -11.34 0.55 1.03
C MET A 521 -12.50 0.53 0.02
N GLU A 522 -12.44 -0.30 -1.04
CA GLU A 522 -13.54 -0.46 -2.01
C GLU A 522 -14.71 -1.30 -1.47
N GLU A 523 -14.45 -2.26 -0.56
CA GLU A 523 -15.44 -3.24 -0.08
C GLU A 523 -16.08 -2.89 1.27
N ASP A 524 -15.26 -2.46 2.24
CA ASP A 524 -15.66 -2.28 3.64
C ASP A 524 -15.28 -0.90 4.22
N GLY A 525 -14.65 -0.04 3.41
CA GLY A 525 -14.30 1.32 3.79
C GLY A 525 -15.56 2.18 4.06
N PRO A 526 -15.56 3.02 5.11
CA PRO A 526 -16.64 3.98 5.33
C PRO A 526 -16.58 5.11 4.29
N GLU A 527 -17.74 5.66 3.91
CA GLU A 527 -17.95 6.56 2.76
C GLU A 527 -16.94 7.71 2.61
N GLU A 528 -16.44 8.26 3.71
CA GLU A 528 -15.48 9.39 3.75
C GLU A 528 -14.05 9.00 3.32
N ILE A 529 -13.70 7.71 3.36
CA ILE A 529 -12.40 7.15 2.95
C ILE A 529 -12.53 5.93 2.02
N ALA A 530 -13.75 5.59 1.61
CA ALA A 530 -14.00 4.51 0.67
C ALA A 530 -13.40 4.86 -0.69
N LEU A 531 -12.76 3.90 -1.35
CA LEU A 531 -12.28 4.11 -2.70
C LEU A 531 -13.41 3.87 -3.70
N PRO A 532 -13.66 4.79 -4.64
CA PRO A 532 -14.55 4.50 -5.77
C PRO A 532 -13.91 3.46 -6.70
N ALA A 533 -14.67 3.02 -7.70
CA ALA A 533 -14.12 2.15 -8.75
C ALA A 533 -12.90 2.83 -9.41
N PRO A 534 -11.91 2.08 -9.93
CA PRO A 534 -10.66 2.66 -10.41
C PRO A 534 -10.84 3.84 -11.36
N GLY A 535 -11.66 3.72 -12.42
CA GLY A 535 -11.93 4.82 -13.38
C GLY A 535 -12.65 6.06 -12.81
N ASP A 536 -13.26 5.95 -11.63
CA ASP A 536 -13.89 7.05 -10.89
C ASP A 536 -12.98 7.60 -9.75
N THR A 537 -11.76 7.07 -9.59
CA THR A 537 -10.79 7.46 -8.54
C THR A 537 -9.93 8.64 -8.97
N ASP A 538 -9.73 9.62 -8.07
CA ASP A 538 -8.88 10.79 -8.30
C ASP A 538 -7.54 10.79 -7.51
N ARG A 539 -6.81 11.91 -7.56
CA ARG A 539 -5.54 12.11 -6.84
C ARG A 539 -5.71 12.11 -5.32
N VAL A 540 -6.80 12.66 -4.78
CA VAL A 540 -7.08 12.70 -3.35
C VAL A 540 -7.22 11.28 -2.83
N ASP A 541 -7.99 10.46 -3.53
CA ASP A 541 -8.20 9.04 -3.20
C ASP A 541 -6.90 8.22 -3.27
N VAL A 542 -6.06 8.47 -4.29
CA VAL A 542 -4.72 7.85 -4.39
C VAL A 542 -3.83 8.25 -3.20
N LEU A 543 -3.89 9.51 -2.76
CA LEU A 543 -3.13 9.98 -1.60
C LEU A 543 -3.71 9.48 -0.26
N ARG A 544 -5.01 9.23 -0.16
CA ARG A 544 -5.64 8.53 0.99
C ARG A 544 -5.21 7.07 1.09
N LEU A 545 -5.24 6.33 -0.03
CA LEU A 545 -4.73 4.96 -0.11
C LEU A 545 -3.25 4.90 0.30
N LYS A 546 -2.46 5.85 -0.21
CA LYS A 546 -1.06 5.99 0.20
C LYS A 546 -0.94 6.25 1.69
N GLN A 547 -1.69 7.21 2.24
CA GLN A 547 -1.67 7.55 3.67
C GLN A 547 -1.94 6.31 4.55
N ALA A 548 -2.93 5.47 4.21
CA ALA A 548 -3.24 4.26 4.99
C ALA A 548 -2.03 3.29 5.10
N LEU A 549 -1.25 3.14 4.03
CA LEU A 549 -0.02 2.34 4.00
C LEU A 549 1.11 2.96 4.86
N LEU A 550 1.21 4.29 4.89
CA LEU A 550 2.26 5.00 5.61
C LEU A 550 1.94 5.11 7.11
N ALA A 551 0.68 5.39 7.46
CA ALA A 551 0.21 5.60 8.83
C ALA A 551 0.30 4.34 9.70
N THR A 552 0.33 3.16 9.08
CA THR A 552 0.38 1.85 9.74
C THR A 552 1.74 1.16 9.64
N ALA A 553 2.73 1.83 9.04
CA ALA A 553 4.10 1.36 9.02
C ALA A 553 4.74 1.51 10.42
N SER A 554 5.43 0.49 10.90
CA SER A 554 5.97 0.45 12.27
C SER A 554 7.47 0.73 12.32
N THR A 555 7.90 1.60 13.24
CA THR A 555 9.31 1.98 13.41
C THR A 555 10.22 0.79 13.75
N THR A 556 11.33 0.61 13.02
CA THR A 556 12.25 -0.54 13.17
C THR A 556 13.52 -0.24 13.99
N ALA A 557 13.78 1.04 14.28
CA ALA A 557 15.02 1.56 14.89
C ALA A 557 15.56 0.84 16.15
N PHE A 558 14.70 0.16 16.93
CA PHE A 558 15.11 -0.65 18.09
C PHE A 558 14.91 -2.15 17.87
N THR A 559 13.73 -2.57 17.40
CA THR A 559 13.35 -3.98 17.17
C THR A 559 14.28 -4.68 16.17
N ALA A 560 14.69 -3.98 15.11
CA ALA A 560 15.61 -4.49 14.09
C ALA A 560 17.07 -4.01 14.26
N ALA A 561 17.41 -3.36 15.37
CA ALA A 561 18.71 -2.70 15.59
C ALA A 561 19.96 -3.56 15.33
N PRO A 562 20.01 -4.89 15.62
CA PRO A 562 21.17 -5.73 15.28
C PRO A 562 21.31 -6.05 13.79
N TYR A 563 20.24 -5.88 13.03
CA TYR A 563 20.13 -6.31 11.63
C TYR A 563 20.31 -5.15 10.64
N HIS A 564 20.14 -3.89 11.08
CA HIS A 564 20.51 -2.71 10.30
C HIS A 564 22.01 -2.74 9.97
N ARG A 565 22.36 -2.92 8.69
CA ARG A 565 23.74 -3.23 8.27
C ARG A 565 24.67 -2.01 8.33
N ALA A 566 24.53 -1.12 7.36
CA ALA A 566 25.34 0.10 7.20
C ALA A 566 24.54 1.37 7.52
N LYS A 567 23.37 1.20 8.14
CA LYS A 567 22.33 2.19 8.37
C LYS A 567 21.97 2.20 9.84
N ALA A 568 21.39 3.29 10.32
CA ALA A 568 20.87 3.41 11.69
C ALA A 568 19.71 4.41 11.64
N PRO A 569 18.47 3.94 11.50
CA PRO A 569 17.29 4.78 11.59
C PRO A 569 17.23 5.52 12.92
N ALA A 570 16.63 6.70 12.91
CA ALA A 570 16.31 7.45 14.11
C ALA A 570 14.86 7.17 14.53
N TYR A 571 14.64 6.94 15.82
CA TYR A 571 13.29 6.87 16.38
C TYR A 571 12.63 8.25 16.39
N THR A 572 11.70 8.47 15.45
CA THR A 572 10.93 9.70 15.25
C THR A 572 9.42 9.38 15.18
N PRO A 573 8.72 9.23 16.33
CA PRO A 573 7.29 8.89 16.36
C PRO A 573 6.40 9.87 15.63
N GLY A 574 5.54 9.33 14.76
CA GLY A 574 4.66 10.13 13.89
C GLY A 574 5.45 11.02 12.91
N GLU A 575 6.73 10.71 12.67
CA GLU A 575 7.66 11.53 11.87
C GLU A 575 8.54 10.62 10.99
N ARG A 576 8.70 11.00 9.72
CA ARG A 576 9.44 10.23 8.72
C ARG A 576 10.97 10.25 8.92
N ASP A 577 11.61 9.09 9.02
CA ASP A 577 13.07 8.91 9.09
C ASP A 577 13.75 8.84 7.69
N PRO A 578 14.94 9.42 7.48
CA PRO A 578 15.64 9.39 6.18
C PRO A 578 16.16 8.01 5.70
N TYR A 579 16.07 6.96 6.51
CA TYR A 579 16.49 5.59 6.17
C TYR A 579 15.32 4.62 6.04
N GLU A 580 14.33 4.69 6.94
CA GLU A 580 13.18 3.78 6.95
C GLU A 580 11.85 4.41 6.48
N GLY A 581 11.81 5.74 6.31
CA GLY A 581 10.57 6.45 6.06
C GLY A 581 9.69 6.40 7.30
N TRP A 582 8.47 5.91 7.16
CA TRP A 582 7.55 5.63 8.27
C TRP A 582 7.80 4.25 8.93
N GLY A 583 8.68 3.42 8.37
CA GLY A 583 9.08 2.13 8.97
C GLY A 583 8.71 0.91 8.13
N ARG A 584 8.54 -0.25 8.77
CA ARG A 584 8.11 -1.52 8.16
C ARG A 584 6.62 -1.45 7.81
N VAL A 585 6.25 -1.71 6.56
CA VAL A 585 4.84 -1.89 6.17
C VAL A 585 4.21 -3.12 6.87
N ASN A 586 2.98 -2.97 7.38
CA ASN A 586 2.23 -4.02 8.08
C ASN A 586 0.89 -4.23 7.34
N ALA A 587 0.72 -5.37 6.68
CA ALA A 587 -0.40 -5.58 5.74
C ALA A 587 -1.75 -5.71 6.46
N GLY A 588 -1.80 -6.46 7.57
CA GLY A 588 -3.00 -6.62 8.38
C GLY A 588 -3.39 -5.34 9.11
N ALA A 589 -2.41 -4.52 9.52
CA ALA A 589 -2.69 -3.23 10.15
C ALA A 589 -3.20 -2.19 9.13
N ALA A 590 -2.61 -2.12 7.93
CA ALA A 590 -3.06 -1.24 6.87
C ALA A 590 -4.50 -1.55 6.41
N VAL A 591 -4.84 -2.85 6.32
CA VAL A 591 -6.21 -3.31 6.07
C VAL A 591 -7.15 -2.97 7.24
N ASP A 592 -6.78 -3.32 8.48
CA ASP A 592 -7.63 -3.01 9.65
C ASP A 592 -7.93 -1.51 9.74
N ALA A 593 -6.95 -0.64 9.48
CA ALA A 593 -7.12 0.81 9.52
C ALA A 593 -8.30 1.29 8.65
N VAL A 594 -8.52 0.67 7.50
CA VAL A 594 -9.57 1.09 6.54
C VAL A 594 -10.88 0.32 6.66
N SER A 595 -10.88 -0.93 7.16
CA SER A 595 -12.10 -1.78 7.22
C SER A 595 -12.62 -2.09 8.62
N ARG A 596 -11.89 -1.76 9.69
CA ARG A 596 -12.29 -2.11 11.06
C ARG A 596 -12.82 -0.92 11.87
N ASP A 597 -14.13 -0.91 12.07
CA ASP A 597 -14.83 0.04 12.96
C ASP A 597 -14.53 -0.27 14.45
N LEU A 598 -13.83 0.66 15.10
CA LEU A 598 -13.46 0.55 16.51
C LEU A 598 -14.58 0.97 17.49
N GLU A 599 -15.62 1.68 17.06
CA GLU A 599 -16.83 1.88 17.88
C GLU A 599 -17.67 0.59 17.94
N ALA A 600 -17.78 -0.11 16.82
CA ALA A 600 -18.61 -1.32 16.68
C ALA A 600 -17.94 -2.57 17.27
N ASP A 601 -16.69 -2.87 16.89
CA ASP A 601 -15.98 -4.08 17.32
C ASP A 601 -15.14 -3.89 18.59
N GLY A 602 -14.72 -2.65 18.84
CA GLY A 602 -13.75 -2.30 19.86
C GLY A 602 -12.35 -2.81 19.56
N PHE A 603 -11.38 -2.34 20.33
CA PHE A 603 -10.21 -3.17 20.58
C PHE A 603 -10.55 -4.25 21.61
N ARG A 604 -10.11 -5.47 21.31
CA ARG A 604 -9.96 -6.56 22.28
C ARG A 604 -8.49 -6.70 22.62
N GLU A 605 -8.20 -7.43 23.68
CA GLU A 605 -6.87 -7.93 24.01
C GLU A 605 -6.19 -8.45 22.73
N THR A 606 -5.17 -7.73 22.24
CA THR A 606 -4.56 -7.98 20.92
C THR A 606 -3.05 -8.16 21.04
N ALA A 607 -2.42 -8.75 20.03
CA ALA A 607 -1.00 -9.07 20.03
C ALA A 607 -0.28 -8.42 18.85
N VAL A 608 0.86 -7.80 19.17
CA VAL A 608 1.92 -7.39 18.24
C VAL A 608 3.20 -8.09 18.68
N GLY A 609 4.19 -8.30 17.82
CA GLY A 609 5.31 -9.14 18.21
C GLY A 609 6.60 -9.00 17.40
N LEU A 610 7.56 -9.84 17.76
CA LEU A 610 8.92 -9.83 17.25
C LEU A 610 9.29 -11.09 16.47
N ASP A 611 8.40 -12.07 16.31
CA ASP A 611 8.66 -13.27 15.51
C ASP A 611 8.44 -13.01 14.01
N VAL A 612 9.06 -11.94 13.51
CA VAL A 612 8.89 -11.48 12.13
C VAL A 612 9.43 -12.54 11.15
N PRO A 613 8.68 -12.96 10.11
CA PRO A 613 7.48 -12.33 9.53
C PRO A 613 6.13 -12.71 10.15
N ASP A 614 6.07 -13.68 11.06
CA ASP A 614 4.83 -14.29 11.57
C ASP A 614 4.05 -13.36 12.52
N ASP A 615 4.71 -12.34 13.08
CA ASP A 615 4.10 -11.26 13.87
C ASP A 615 4.02 -9.92 13.09
N GLU A 616 2.89 -9.21 13.25
CA GLU A 616 2.77 -7.79 12.88
C GLU A 616 3.40 -6.87 13.93
N GLY A 617 4.00 -5.78 13.44
CA GLY A 617 4.59 -4.73 14.28
C GLY A 617 3.59 -3.67 14.77
N ALA A 618 2.39 -3.65 14.20
CA ALA A 618 1.34 -2.69 14.51
C ALA A 618 -0.06 -3.33 14.47
N VAL A 619 -1.03 -2.66 15.09
CA VAL A 619 -2.47 -2.92 14.97
C VAL A 619 -3.20 -1.60 14.74
N ALA A 620 -4.33 -1.63 14.03
CA ALA A 620 -5.09 -0.43 13.72
C ALA A 620 -6.61 -0.65 13.68
N GLY A 621 -7.32 0.40 13.34
CA GLY A 621 -8.75 0.48 13.02
C GLY A 621 -9.15 1.95 12.85
N TYR A 622 -10.39 2.23 12.46
CA TYR A 622 -10.92 3.59 12.36
C TYR A 622 -11.97 3.92 13.43
N VAL A 623 -12.15 5.21 13.70
CA VAL A 623 -13.29 5.78 14.42
C VAL A 623 -13.91 6.86 13.53
N ARG A 624 -15.24 6.86 13.40
CA ARG A 624 -16.00 7.88 12.67
C ARG A 624 -16.69 8.81 13.64
N ALA A 625 -16.69 10.10 13.32
CA ALA A 625 -17.53 11.06 13.98
C ALA A 625 -19.01 10.75 13.76
N ASP A 626 -19.42 10.28 12.59
CA ASP A 626 -20.84 10.13 12.26
C ASP A 626 -21.32 8.68 12.39
N ASP A 627 -22.58 8.48 12.82
CA ASP A 627 -23.19 7.14 12.98
C ASP A 627 -24.03 6.69 11.78
N GLY A 628 -23.78 7.30 10.62
CA GLY A 628 -24.45 7.06 9.33
C GLY A 628 -25.74 7.86 9.11
N ASP A 629 -26.50 8.17 10.16
CA ASP A 629 -27.70 9.03 10.10
C ASP A 629 -27.53 10.34 10.90
N THR A 630 -26.56 10.42 11.82
CA THR A 630 -26.36 11.58 12.71
C THR A 630 -24.93 12.12 12.63
N ALA A 631 -24.81 13.42 12.33
CA ALA A 631 -23.58 14.18 12.52
C ALA A 631 -23.22 14.26 14.01
N ARG A 632 -22.02 13.82 14.43
CA ARG A 632 -21.58 13.93 15.84
C ARG A 632 -20.21 14.61 15.95
N GLY A 633 -19.91 15.15 17.13
CA GLY A 633 -18.61 15.75 17.44
C GLY A 633 -18.28 15.65 18.93
N GLY A 634 -17.01 15.72 19.29
CA GLY A 634 -16.57 15.52 20.66
C GLY A 634 -15.07 15.32 20.82
N GLU A 635 -14.69 14.42 21.71
CA GLU A 635 -13.30 14.04 21.98
C GLU A 635 -13.17 12.51 21.83
N LEU A 636 -12.25 12.09 20.97
CA LEU A 636 -11.74 10.72 20.91
C LEU A 636 -10.65 10.56 21.97
N SER A 637 -10.75 9.55 22.82
CA SER A 637 -9.69 9.13 23.74
C SER A 637 -9.24 7.70 23.44
N VAL A 638 -7.92 7.49 23.40
CA VAL A 638 -7.30 6.18 23.19
C VAL A 638 -6.32 5.91 24.33
N ASP A 639 -6.55 4.83 25.07
CA ASP A 639 -5.68 4.34 26.15
C ASP A 639 -5.12 2.95 25.77
N VAL A 640 -3.84 2.73 26.02
CA VAL A 640 -3.15 1.45 25.79
C VAL A 640 -2.42 1.03 27.07
N GLU A 641 -2.65 -0.20 27.52
CA GLU A 641 -1.91 -0.82 28.62
C GLU A 641 -1.35 -2.21 28.23
N PHE A 642 -0.09 -2.45 28.57
CA PHE A 642 0.58 -3.73 28.39
C PHE A 642 0.08 -4.76 29.41
N SER A 643 -0.38 -5.89 28.90
CA SER A 643 -1.00 -6.96 29.70
C SER A 643 0.00 -8.06 30.06
N ARG A 644 0.70 -8.63 29.06
CA ARG A 644 1.67 -9.73 29.21
C ARG A 644 2.52 -9.95 27.97
N TYR A 645 3.65 -10.65 28.16
CA TYR A 645 4.36 -11.32 27.06
C TYR A 645 3.89 -12.76 26.88
N SER A 646 3.90 -13.26 25.65
CA SER A 646 3.80 -14.67 25.27
C SER A 646 4.89 -15.05 24.25
N GLY A 647 4.91 -16.30 23.81
CA GLY A 647 5.98 -16.86 22.98
C GLY A 647 7.11 -17.54 23.77
N GLY A 648 7.86 -18.41 23.10
CA GLY A 648 8.96 -19.21 23.66
C GLY A 648 10.20 -18.40 24.07
N ASN A 649 10.32 -17.16 23.60
CA ASN A 649 11.38 -16.20 23.95
C ASN A 649 10.90 -15.09 24.91
N ALA A 650 9.66 -15.11 25.40
CA ALA A 650 9.13 -14.13 26.38
C ALA A 650 10.04 -13.88 27.60
N GLY A 651 10.85 -14.88 28.00
CA GLY A 651 11.82 -14.75 29.09
C GLY A 651 13.06 -13.90 28.79
N LEU A 652 13.22 -13.38 27.57
CA LEU A 652 14.31 -12.47 27.19
C LEU A 652 14.04 -11.01 27.58
N ALA A 653 12.77 -10.61 27.71
CA ALA A 653 12.36 -9.27 28.06
C ALA A 653 12.85 -8.85 29.46
N LYS A 654 13.28 -7.60 29.59
CA LYS A 654 13.93 -7.03 30.81
C LYS A 654 13.16 -5.84 31.40
N GLY A 655 12.00 -5.53 30.83
CA GLY A 655 11.08 -4.48 31.24
C GLY A 655 9.76 -4.62 30.47
N ASP A 656 8.85 -3.69 30.72
CA ASP A 656 7.63 -3.51 29.93
C ASP A 656 8.00 -2.97 28.53
N PRO A 657 7.18 -3.19 27.49
CA PRO A 657 7.50 -2.81 26.12
C PRO A 657 7.44 -1.30 25.92
N HIS A 658 8.00 -0.82 24.82
CA HIS A 658 7.70 0.51 24.30
C HIS A 658 6.61 0.36 23.24
N VAL A 659 5.47 1.02 23.46
CA VAL A 659 4.40 1.13 22.46
C VAL A 659 4.10 2.59 22.19
N ASP A 660 3.87 2.95 20.94
CA ASP A 660 3.42 4.28 20.55
C ASP A 660 1.97 4.20 20.02
N VAL A 661 1.24 5.30 20.18
CA VAL A 661 -0.16 5.43 19.74
C VAL A 661 -0.27 6.67 18.88
N LEU A 662 -0.81 6.50 17.68
CA LEU A 662 -1.07 7.57 16.72
C LEU A 662 -2.58 7.66 16.47
N VAL A 663 -3.09 8.89 16.42
CA VAL A 663 -4.39 9.24 15.84
C VAL A 663 -4.08 10.04 14.57
N VAL A 664 -4.56 9.57 13.44
CA VAL A 664 -4.26 10.11 12.11
C VAL A 664 -5.57 10.49 11.44
N ASP A 665 -5.65 11.68 10.85
CA ASP A 665 -6.77 12.04 9.98
C ASP A 665 -6.79 11.11 8.77
N ALA A 666 -7.87 10.35 8.60
CA ALA A 666 -7.99 9.39 7.52
C ALA A 666 -8.46 10.04 6.20
N VAL A 667 -9.18 11.17 6.30
CA VAL A 667 -9.86 11.86 5.20
C VAL A 667 -8.93 12.84 4.49
N GLU A 668 -8.08 13.54 5.25
CA GLU A 668 -7.22 14.62 4.77
C GLU A 668 -5.72 14.30 4.97
N PRO A 669 -5.06 13.65 4.00
CA PRO A 669 -3.61 13.49 4.00
C PRO A 669 -2.87 14.82 3.95
N VAL A 670 -1.64 14.87 4.45
CA VAL A 670 -0.87 16.12 4.50
C VAL A 670 -0.65 16.72 3.10
N GLY A 671 -1.08 17.97 2.94
CA GLY A 671 -0.88 18.80 1.75
C GLY A 671 -1.98 18.70 0.69
N VAL A 672 -3.15 18.15 1.03
CA VAL A 672 -4.25 17.89 0.08
C VAL A 672 -5.32 19.00 0.02
N ASP A 673 -5.23 20.03 0.87
CA ASP A 673 -6.20 21.14 1.06
C ASP A 673 -6.40 22.10 -0.14
N ALA A 674 -5.97 21.72 -1.34
CA ALA A 674 -6.15 22.52 -2.56
C ALA A 674 -7.49 22.18 -3.23
N ASP A 675 -8.51 22.99 -2.98
CA ASP A 675 -9.72 23.04 -3.81
C ASP A 675 -9.32 23.24 -5.29
N PRO A 676 -9.63 22.28 -6.19
CA PRO A 676 -9.21 22.31 -7.59
C PRO A 676 -9.96 23.34 -8.44
N GLU A 677 -11.09 23.89 -7.97
CA GLU A 677 -11.86 24.94 -8.65
C GLU A 677 -11.54 26.35 -8.15
N THR A 678 -11.28 26.54 -6.84
CA THR A 678 -11.04 27.89 -6.26
C THR A 678 -9.57 28.24 -6.05
N GLY A 679 -8.71 27.27 -5.72
CA GLY A 679 -7.26 27.47 -5.58
C GLY A 679 -6.80 28.31 -4.37
N GLU A 680 -7.61 28.44 -3.31
CA GLU A 680 -7.23 29.13 -2.07
C GLU A 680 -7.49 28.30 -0.79
N GLU A 681 -6.56 27.42 -0.42
CA GLU A 681 -5.78 27.55 0.83
C GLU A 681 -4.42 26.84 0.67
N ASP A 682 -3.42 27.57 0.15
CA ASP A 682 -2.03 27.11 0.08
C ASP A 682 -1.41 27.01 1.49
N THR A 683 -1.47 25.83 2.09
CA THR A 683 -0.77 25.52 3.36
C THR A 683 0.75 25.63 3.25
N GLY A 684 1.29 25.74 2.04
CA GLY A 684 2.72 25.72 1.74
C GLY A 684 3.37 24.33 1.90
N ALA A 685 2.56 23.30 2.19
CA ALA A 685 2.98 21.91 2.27
C ALA A 685 2.64 21.20 0.95
N PRO A 686 3.56 20.39 0.40
CA PRO A 686 3.32 19.69 -0.86
C PRO A 686 2.35 18.52 -0.67
N PRO A 687 1.52 18.18 -1.68
CA PRO A 687 0.60 17.03 -1.66
C PRO A 687 1.36 15.70 -1.73
N VAL A 688 1.98 15.31 -0.61
CA VAL A 688 2.85 14.12 -0.54
C VAL A 688 2.11 12.85 -0.13
N GLY A 689 0.87 12.96 0.38
CA GLY A 689 0.13 11.82 0.93
C GLY A 689 0.78 11.24 2.19
N ASP A 690 1.39 12.11 3.00
CA ASP A 690 1.95 11.75 4.30
C ASP A 690 0.83 11.67 5.36
N PRO A 691 0.94 10.77 6.35
CA PRO A 691 0.06 10.69 7.51
C PRO A 691 -0.15 12.04 8.23
N ASN A 692 -1.40 12.51 8.26
CA ASN A 692 -1.81 13.67 9.02
C ASN A 692 -2.04 13.30 10.50
N VAL A 693 -0.94 13.17 11.25
CA VAL A 693 -0.97 12.75 12.67
C VAL A 693 -1.52 13.87 13.56
N VAL A 694 -2.84 13.89 13.78
CA VAL A 694 -3.53 14.89 14.62
C VAL A 694 -3.20 14.77 16.11
N ALA A 695 -2.89 13.57 16.60
CA ALA A 695 -2.43 13.35 17.97
C ALA A 695 -1.53 12.12 18.11
N SER A 696 -0.59 12.14 19.05
CA SER A 696 0.23 10.96 19.37
C SER A 696 0.67 10.90 20.84
N ALA A 697 0.92 9.69 21.33
CA ALA A 697 1.50 9.44 22.66
C ALA A 697 2.53 8.32 22.61
N ARG A 698 3.59 8.47 23.43
CA ARG A 698 4.69 7.50 23.54
C ARG A 698 4.65 6.78 24.87
N GLY A 699 4.72 5.45 24.85
CA GLY A 699 4.55 4.58 26.00
C GLY A 699 5.76 3.69 26.32
N PRO A 700 6.94 4.25 26.68
CA PRO A 700 8.19 3.51 26.94
C PRO A 700 8.19 2.67 28.24
N GLY A 701 7.02 2.46 28.84
CA GLY A 701 6.79 1.63 30.02
C GLY A 701 5.53 0.79 29.90
N GLY A 702 5.15 0.45 28.67
CA GLY A 702 3.99 -0.38 28.36
C GLY A 702 2.64 0.33 28.47
N SER A 703 2.58 1.66 28.60
CA SER A 703 1.30 2.37 28.50
C SER A 703 1.41 3.75 27.89
N ALA A 704 0.39 4.10 27.11
CA ALA A 704 0.24 5.36 26.39
C ALA A 704 -1.24 5.79 26.43
N SER A 705 -1.48 7.10 26.35
CA SER A 705 -2.82 7.69 26.40
C SER A 705 -2.82 8.99 25.60
N VAL A 706 -3.78 9.16 24.70
CA VAL A 706 -3.90 10.30 23.78
C VAL A 706 -5.37 10.67 23.59
N SER A 707 -5.65 11.96 23.39
CA SER A 707 -6.96 12.40 22.92
C SER A 707 -6.86 13.37 21.73
N ALA A 708 -7.89 13.35 20.89
CA ALA A 708 -8.07 14.23 19.73
C ALA A 708 -9.51 14.76 19.72
N GLY A 709 -9.71 16.00 19.27
CA GLY A 709 -11.07 16.51 19.02
C GLY A 709 -11.61 15.92 17.72
N MET A 710 -12.91 15.62 17.64
CA MET A 710 -13.57 15.20 16.40
C MET A 710 -14.73 16.15 16.08
N ASN A 711 -14.81 16.59 14.82
CA ASN A 711 -15.94 17.30 14.23
C ASN A 711 -16.81 16.32 13.42
N ALA A 712 -17.99 16.74 12.97
CA ALA A 712 -18.82 15.91 12.11
C ALA A 712 -18.14 15.69 10.74
N GLY A 713 -18.25 14.48 10.19
CA GLY A 713 -17.52 14.04 9.01
C GLY A 713 -16.10 13.53 9.26
N ASP A 714 -15.47 13.80 10.42
CA ASP A 714 -14.11 13.33 10.71
C ASP A 714 -14.06 11.78 10.77
N VAL A 715 -13.08 11.19 10.09
CA VAL A 715 -12.72 9.77 10.26
C VAL A 715 -11.25 9.70 10.65
N TYR A 716 -10.94 9.04 11.76
CA TYR A 716 -9.58 8.92 12.28
C TYR A 716 -9.11 7.47 12.32
N TYR A 717 -7.92 7.20 11.78
CA TYR A 717 -7.19 5.97 12.06
C TYR A 717 -6.60 6.03 13.47
N VAL A 718 -6.80 4.95 14.24
CA VAL A 718 -6.12 4.72 15.52
C VAL A 718 -5.11 3.60 15.31
N VAL A 719 -3.82 3.92 15.42
CA VAL A 719 -2.71 2.99 15.19
C VAL A 719 -1.91 2.80 16.47
N VAL A 720 -1.57 1.56 16.80
CA VAL A 720 -0.71 1.21 17.94
C VAL A 720 0.48 0.38 17.45
N GLU A 721 1.69 0.90 17.65
CA GLU A 721 2.96 0.32 17.18
C GLU A 721 3.77 -0.32 18.33
N LEU A 722 4.45 -1.44 18.04
CA LEU A 722 5.49 -2.00 18.89
C LEU A 722 6.86 -1.39 18.55
N VAL A 723 7.40 -0.57 19.45
CA VAL A 723 8.62 0.21 19.23
C VAL A 723 9.88 -0.47 19.79
N ASP A 724 9.80 -1.12 20.95
CA ASP A 724 10.92 -1.84 21.59
C ASP A 724 10.38 -2.89 22.57
N VAL A 725 11.11 -4.00 22.72
CA VAL A 725 10.95 -4.94 23.85
C VAL A 725 12.30 -5.05 24.52
N PRO A 726 12.54 -4.33 25.65
CA PRO A 726 13.87 -4.19 26.23
C PRO A 726 14.58 -5.53 26.45
N GLY A 727 15.50 -5.90 25.55
CA GLY A 727 16.30 -7.11 25.63
C GLY A 727 15.93 -8.28 24.72
N ALA A 728 14.90 -8.14 23.89
CA ALA A 728 14.59 -8.97 22.72
C ALA A 728 14.69 -8.13 21.43
N VAL A 729 14.66 -8.78 20.27
CA VAL A 729 14.76 -8.18 18.91
C VAL A 729 14.00 -9.04 17.91
N ASN A 730 13.82 -8.56 16.67
CA ASN A 730 13.16 -9.33 15.59
C ASN A 730 13.80 -10.72 15.38
N GLY A 731 12.97 -11.73 15.08
CA GLY A 731 13.37 -13.14 15.07
C GLY A 731 13.46 -13.74 16.47
N ASN A 732 12.72 -13.19 17.44
CA ASN A 732 12.47 -13.82 18.74
C ASN A 732 10.98 -14.10 18.84
N ASP A 733 10.62 -15.38 19.07
CA ASP A 733 9.28 -15.89 19.41
C ASP A 733 8.74 -15.19 20.68
N LEU A 734 8.26 -13.97 20.53
CA LEU A 734 7.87 -13.06 21.59
C LEU A 734 6.77 -12.13 21.09
N GLN A 735 5.58 -12.35 21.62
CA GLN A 735 4.41 -11.51 21.42
C GLN A 735 4.14 -10.64 22.65
N VAL A 736 3.63 -9.45 22.39
CA VAL A 736 3.26 -8.41 23.35
C VAL A 736 1.75 -8.27 23.32
N THR A 737 1.08 -8.70 24.38
CA THR A 737 -0.37 -8.55 24.52
C THR A 737 -0.72 -7.19 25.10
N LEU A 738 -1.55 -6.43 24.39
CA LEU A 738 -2.02 -5.09 24.72
C LEU A 738 -3.52 -5.07 24.99
N ASP A 739 -3.91 -4.43 26.09
CA ASP A 739 -5.28 -4.04 26.40
C ASP A 739 -5.46 -2.58 25.90
N ILE A 740 -6.23 -2.40 24.82
CA ILE A 740 -6.47 -1.08 24.21
C ILE A 740 -7.94 -0.70 24.45
N SER A 741 -8.17 0.55 24.83
CA SER A 741 -9.50 1.15 25.03
C SER A 741 -9.64 2.37 24.13
N VAL A 742 -10.76 2.44 23.41
CA VAL A 742 -11.16 3.59 22.59
C VAL A 742 -12.50 4.07 23.13
N ASP A 743 -12.57 5.34 23.51
CA ASP A 743 -13.78 6.00 24.01
C ASP A 743 -13.99 7.30 23.22
N ALA A 744 -14.96 7.29 22.32
CA ALA A 744 -15.35 8.46 21.54
C ALA A 744 -16.53 9.13 22.26
N ALA A 745 -16.27 10.25 22.95
CA ALA A 745 -17.25 10.98 23.75
C ALA A 745 -18.20 11.85 22.87
N LEU A 746 -18.56 11.34 21.70
CA LEU A 746 -19.28 12.02 20.64
C LEU A 746 -20.70 12.39 21.08
N GLN A 747 -21.11 13.62 20.77
CA GLN A 747 -22.46 14.13 20.95
C GLN A 747 -23.03 14.56 19.60
N PRO A 748 -24.33 14.35 19.32
CA PRO A 748 -24.95 14.87 18.12
C PRO A 748 -24.70 16.38 17.96
N VAL A 749 -24.16 16.78 16.81
CA VAL A 749 -24.09 18.20 16.45
C VAL A 749 -25.52 18.68 16.21
N PRO A 750 -25.97 19.79 16.83
CA PRO A 750 -27.34 20.26 16.61
C PRO A 750 -27.57 20.65 15.14
N ASP A 751 -28.58 20.05 14.49
CA ASP A 751 -28.95 20.34 13.09
C ASP A 751 -29.30 21.82 12.83
N GLU A 752 -29.69 22.54 13.89
CA GLU A 752 -30.03 23.97 13.84
C GLU A 752 -28.85 24.86 14.25
N VAL A 753 -28.41 25.75 13.34
CA VAL A 753 -27.52 26.90 13.63
C VAL A 753 -28.00 27.69 14.86
N GLU A 754 -27.12 27.96 15.83
CA GLU A 754 -27.37 28.89 16.92
C GLU A 754 -26.90 30.31 16.57
N ILE A 755 -27.85 31.22 16.36
CA ILE A 755 -27.58 32.65 16.16
C ILE A 755 -27.25 33.27 17.53
N THR A 756 -25.96 33.33 17.86
CA THR A 756 -25.47 33.84 19.16
C THR A 756 -25.66 35.36 19.28
N LYS A 757 -25.61 36.08 18.15
CA LYS A 757 -25.89 37.52 18.06
C LYS A 757 -26.44 37.87 16.68
N ALA A 758 -27.46 38.73 16.64
CA ALA A 758 -27.85 39.42 15.42
C ALA A 758 -28.31 40.84 15.74
N VAL A 759 -27.79 41.81 15.00
CA VAL A 759 -28.11 43.23 15.14
C VAL A 759 -28.36 43.81 13.76
N ARG A 760 -29.42 44.62 13.68
CA ARG A 760 -29.74 45.43 12.51
C ARG A 760 -29.89 46.87 12.97
N GLU A 761 -29.11 47.78 12.40
CA GLU A 761 -29.24 49.21 12.62
C GLU A 761 -29.54 49.94 11.30
N THR A 762 -30.23 51.08 11.38
CA THR A 762 -30.53 51.93 10.21
C THR A 762 -30.21 53.38 10.50
N SER A 763 -29.67 54.09 9.49
CA SER A 763 -29.21 55.47 9.66
C SER A 763 -30.28 56.49 10.06
N ALA A 764 -31.57 56.17 9.91
CA ALA A 764 -32.70 56.86 10.53
C ALA A 764 -33.98 55.98 10.50
N SER A 765 -35.05 56.43 11.18
CA SER A 765 -36.39 55.82 11.11
C SER A 765 -37.39 56.58 10.21
N VAL A 766 -36.99 57.76 9.70
CA VAL A 766 -37.80 58.60 8.81
C VAL A 766 -36.91 59.19 7.71
N PHE A 767 -37.30 59.01 6.45
CA PHE A 767 -36.58 59.49 5.27
C PHE A 767 -37.51 60.20 4.29
N THR A 768 -36.95 61.00 3.38
CA THR A 768 -37.71 61.52 2.22
C THR A 768 -37.71 60.53 1.06
N ALA A 769 -38.70 60.62 0.18
CA ALA A 769 -38.68 59.95 -1.13
C ALA A 769 -37.35 60.18 -1.88
N GLY A 770 -36.81 59.14 -2.51
CA GLY A 770 -35.53 59.18 -3.25
C GLY A 770 -34.29 59.35 -2.36
N GLN A 771 -34.41 59.14 -1.04
CA GLN A 771 -33.27 59.17 -0.14
C GLN A 771 -32.70 57.75 0.04
N THR A 772 -31.40 57.61 -0.19
CA THR A 772 -30.65 56.39 0.12
C THR A 772 -30.54 56.18 1.63
N ILE A 773 -30.75 54.95 2.08
CA ILE A 773 -30.50 54.48 3.44
C ILE A 773 -29.33 53.51 3.45
N SER A 774 -28.74 53.31 4.62
CA SER A 774 -27.64 52.38 4.86
C SER A 774 -27.96 51.53 6.09
N PRO A 775 -28.48 50.31 5.91
CA PRO A 775 -28.62 49.35 6.99
C PRO A 775 -27.27 48.71 7.29
N GLU A 776 -26.91 48.68 8.57
CA GLU A 776 -25.73 48.01 9.11
C GLU A 776 -26.18 46.72 9.78
N LEU A 777 -25.53 45.61 9.44
CA LEU A 777 -25.85 44.25 9.89
C LEU A 777 -24.65 43.69 10.66
N THR A 778 -24.93 43.02 11.77
CA THR A 778 -23.94 42.19 12.48
C THR A 778 -24.56 40.86 12.83
N VAL A 779 -23.91 39.76 12.49
CA VAL A 779 -24.33 38.39 12.79
C VAL A 779 -23.15 37.63 13.36
N GLU A 780 -23.35 36.91 14.47
CA GLU A 780 -22.43 35.91 15.00
C GLU A 780 -23.23 34.61 15.19
N THR A 781 -22.68 33.49 14.74
CA THR A 781 -23.27 32.14 14.81
C THR A 781 -22.31 31.16 15.49
N ASP A 782 -22.75 29.92 15.71
CA ASP A 782 -21.91 28.82 16.22
C ASP A 782 -21.09 28.12 15.13
N ARG A 783 -21.39 28.38 13.85
CA ARG A 783 -20.77 27.79 12.66
C ARG A 783 -20.92 28.71 11.43
N PRO A 784 -20.19 28.47 10.32
CA PRO A 784 -20.33 29.24 9.09
C PRO A 784 -21.75 29.22 8.51
N VAL A 785 -22.22 30.38 8.04
CA VAL A 785 -23.53 30.54 7.39
C VAL A 785 -23.50 31.58 6.26
N VAL A 786 -24.44 31.43 5.31
CA VAL A 786 -24.82 32.50 4.38
C VAL A 786 -25.84 33.42 5.06
N VAL A 787 -25.64 34.74 4.97
CA VAL A 787 -26.49 35.75 5.60
C VAL A 787 -27.35 36.44 4.54
N ARG A 788 -28.63 36.72 4.86
CA ARG A 788 -29.48 37.61 4.05
C ARG A 788 -30.29 38.61 4.88
N ASP A 789 -30.65 39.75 4.29
CA ASP A 789 -31.63 40.70 4.82
C ASP A 789 -32.74 40.97 3.78
N PHE A 790 -33.93 41.34 4.25
CA PHE A 790 -35.09 41.58 3.40
C PHE A 790 -35.38 43.07 3.19
N VAL A 791 -35.48 43.49 1.93
CA VAL A 791 -35.78 44.85 1.48
C VAL A 791 -37.20 44.89 0.88
N PRO A 792 -38.15 45.66 1.43
CA PRO A 792 -39.56 45.60 1.02
C PRO A 792 -39.85 46.22 -0.36
N GLU A 793 -40.95 45.79 -0.99
CA GLU A 793 -41.42 46.24 -2.30
C GLU A 793 -41.35 47.79 -2.49
N GLY A 794 -40.77 48.20 -3.62
CA GLY A 794 -40.69 49.59 -4.05
C GLY A 794 -39.41 50.31 -3.64
N TRP A 795 -38.57 49.69 -2.81
CA TRP A 795 -37.19 50.13 -2.59
C TRP A 795 -36.28 49.58 -3.69
N THR A 796 -35.23 50.32 -4.03
CA THR A 796 -34.20 49.89 -4.99
C THR A 796 -32.92 49.59 -4.23
N VAL A 797 -32.44 48.35 -4.26
CA VAL A 797 -31.14 47.97 -3.70
C VAL A 797 -30.03 48.44 -4.63
N ASP A 798 -29.00 49.08 -4.09
CA ASP A 798 -27.83 49.53 -4.82
C ASP A 798 -26.66 48.57 -4.57
N ALA A 799 -26.65 47.46 -5.31
CA ALA A 799 -25.70 46.37 -5.14
C ALA A 799 -24.26 46.70 -5.60
N GLU A 800 -24.03 47.85 -6.27
CA GLU A 800 -22.67 48.31 -6.59
C GLU A 800 -21.94 48.88 -5.35
N TYR A 801 -22.63 49.07 -4.22
CA TYR A 801 -22.08 49.62 -3.00
C TYR A 801 -22.46 48.81 -1.75
N GLY A 802 -21.49 48.64 -0.83
CA GLY A 802 -21.66 47.86 0.40
C GLY A 802 -21.03 46.48 0.28
N ALA A 803 -21.52 45.54 1.06
CA ALA A 803 -21.06 44.15 1.13
C ALA A 803 -21.95 43.17 0.32
N VAL A 804 -22.82 43.68 -0.57
CA VAL A 804 -23.79 42.85 -1.30
C VAL A 804 -23.09 41.97 -2.32
N GLU A 805 -23.26 40.66 -2.21
CA GLU A 805 -22.70 39.68 -3.15
C GLU A 805 -23.76 39.22 -4.17
N ALA A 806 -25.02 39.03 -3.73
CA ALA A 806 -26.14 38.70 -4.61
C ALA A 806 -27.46 39.36 -4.16
N THR A 807 -28.44 39.39 -5.07
CA THR A 807 -29.81 39.83 -4.78
C THR A 807 -30.85 38.94 -5.49
N GLU A 808 -31.99 38.74 -4.85
CA GLU A 808 -33.13 38.00 -5.41
C GLU A 808 -34.41 38.84 -5.31
N SER A 809 -35.15 39.00 -6.41
CA SER A 809 -36.42 39.74 -6.42
C SER A 809 -37.63 38.82 -6.32
N THR A 810 -38.51 39.11 -5.38
CA THR A 810 -39.75 38.38 -5.08
C THR A 810 -40.99 39.28 -5.27
N ASP A 811 -42.19 38.69 -5.22
CA ASP A 811 -43.46 39.44 -5.24
C ASP A 811 -43.63 40.42 -4.04
N GLY A 812 -42.84 40.29 -2.97
CA GLY A 812 -42.93 41.11 -1.76
C GLY A 812 -41.80 42.14 -1.56
N GLY A 813 -40.70 42.03 -2.32
CA GLY A 813 -39.45 42.75 -2.07
C GLY A 813 -38.23 42.01 -2.60
N THR A 814 -37.04 42.44 -2.18
CA THR A 814 -35.75 41.91 -2.61
C THR A 814 -35.00 41.33 -1.41
N PHE A 815 -34.51 40.10 -1.51
CA PHE A 815 -33.50 39.58 -0.58
C PHE A 815 -32.11 40.03 -1.04
N VAL A 816 -31.27 40.37 -0.07
CA VAL A 816 -29.89 40.82 -0.26
C VAL A 816 -28.98 39.85 0.49
N TYR A 817 -28.01 39.27 -0.20
CA TYR A 817 -27.17 38.18 0.29
C TYR A 817 -25.73 38.64 0.54
N PHE A 818 -25.10 38.04 1.54
CA PHE A 818 -23.76 38.32 2.05
C PHE A 818 -23.10 37.02 2.53
N ALA A 819 -21.78 36.94 2.44
CA ALA A 819 -21.00 35.77 2.82
C ALA A 819 -21.54 34.47 2.18
N LEU A 820 -21.65 34.46 0.86
CA LEU A 820 -22.09 33.30 0.08
C LEU A 820 -21.20 32.07 0.31
N ASP A 821 -19.91 32.30 0.52
CA ASP A 821 -18.89 31.29 0.83
C ASP A 821 -18.94 30.85 2.32
N GLY A 822 -19.86 31.40 3.11
CA GLY A 822 -20.06 31.09 4.53
C GLY A 822 -19.19 31.92 5.49
N THR A 823 -19.77 32.33 6.63
CA THR A 823 -19.00 32.90 7.74
C THR A 823 -19.68 32.71 9.09
N ASP A 824 -18.90 32.53 10.17
CA ASP A 824 -19.40 32.48 11.55
C ASP A 824 -19.59 33.87 12.17
N SER A 825 -19.04 34.92 11.53
CA SER A 825 -19.06 36.29 12.02
C SER A 825 -19.10 37.32 10.88
N PHE A 826 -20.29 37.80 10.54
CA PHE A 826 -20.50 38.84 9.54
C PHE A 826 -20.69 40.24 10.16
N GLU A 827 -19.96 41.24 9.68
CA GLU A 827 -20.23 42.68 9.92
C GLU A 827 -20.19 43.43 8.58
N GLY A 828 -21.30 44.02 8.17
CA GLY A 828 -21.41 44.66 6.86
C GLY A 828 -22.57 45.63 6.72
N GLN A 829 -22.63 46.33 5.59
CA GLN A 829 -23.70 47.27 5.26
C GLN A 829 -24.09 47.17 3.78
N TYR A 830 -25.32 47.55 3.46
CA TYR A 830 -25.78 47.73 2.08
C TYR A 830 -26.50 49.07 1.91
N PHE A 831 -26.85 49.42 0.68
CA PHE A 831 -27.57 50.66 0.38
C PHE A 831 -28.89 50.38 -0.34
N ALA A 832 -29.94 51.14 0.02
CA ALA A 832 -31.24 51.07 -0.64
C ALA A 832 -31.89 52.45 -0.78
N GLU A 833 -32.44 52.77 -1.95
CA GLU A 833 -33.14 54.04 -2.22
C GLU A 833 -34.64 53.96 -1.89
N ALA A 834 -35.13 54.96 -1.13
CA ALA A 834 -36.52 55.04 -0.71
C ALA A 834 -37.50 55.32 -1.86
N PRO A 835 -38.65 54.61 -1.95
CA PRO A 835 -39.67 54.86 -2.98
C PRO A 835 -40.19 56.30 -2.98
N GLU A 836 -40.66 56.77 -4.14
CA GLU A 836 -41.34 58.08 -4.27
C GLU A 836 -42.62 58.18 -3.40
N ARG A 837 -43.17 57.05 -2.97
CA ARG A 837 -44.47 56.95 -2.27
C ARG A 837 -44.30 56.99 -0.75
N THR A 838 -44.95 57.98 -0.12
CA THR A 838 -45.17 58.04 1.34
C THR A 838 -45.72 56.72 1.87
N GLY A 839 -45.08 56.15 2.90
CA GLY A 839 -45.49 54.85 3.44
C GLY A 839 -44.69 54.44 4.67
N ARG A 840 -45.05 53.27 5.21
CA ARG A 840 -44.25 52.53 6.18
C ARG A 840 -43.83 51.22 5.54
N TYR A 841 -42.56 50.90 5.67
CA TYR A 841 -41.89 49.80 4.99
C TYR A 841 -41.14 49.00 6.05
N SER A 842 -41.33 47.68 6.08
CA SER A 842 -40.67 46.81 7.05
C SER A 842 -39.50 46.12 6.38
N PHE A 843 -38.31 46.29 6.95
CA PHE A 843 -37.10 45.60 6.53
C PHE A 843 -36.80 44.44 7.47
N GLY A 844 -36.07 43.46 6.96
CA GLY A 844 -35.74 42.23 7.67
C GLY A 844 -36.94 41.31 7.89
N PRO A 845 -36.78 40.27 8.72
CA PRO A 845 -35.59 39.99 9.55
C PRO A 845 -34.33 39.69 8.74
N ILE A 846 -33.17 39.80 9.40
CA ILE A 846 -31.95 39.10 8.97
C ILE A 846 -32.24 37.59 9.09
N GLU A 847 -31.82 36.80 8.12
CA GLU A 847 -31.94 35.35 8.12
C GLU A 847 -30.62 34.70 7.74
N VAL A 848 -30.36 33.49 8.23
CA VAL A 848 -29.13 32.74 7.96
C VAL A 848 -29.44 31.32 7.48
N THR A 849 -28.55 30.71 6.69
CA THR A 849 -28.63 29.28 6.35
C THR A 849 -27.23 28.65 6.41
N GLN A 850 -27.17 27.37 6.80
CA GLN A 850 -25.95 26.55 6.75
C GLN A 850 -25.72 25.89 5.39
N GLU A 851 -26.70 25.96 4.48
CA GLU A 851 -26.51 25.57 3.08
C GLU A 851 -25.64 26.64 2.41
N VAL A 852 -24.32 26.42 2.35
CA VAL A 852 -23.37 27.25 1.58
C VAL A 852 -23.39 26.88 0.10
N ASP A 853 -23.50 25.60 -0.24
CA ASP A 853 -23.36 25.08 -1.61
C ASP A 853 -24.54 24.23 -2.11
N GLY A 854 -24.47 23.82 -3.39
CA GLY A 854 -25.37 22.86 -4.04
C GLY A 854 -26.78 23.37 -4.40
N ALA A 855 -27.46 24.02 -3.45
CA ALA A 855 -28.80 24.55 -3.64
C ALA A 855 -28.79 26.02 -4.11
N ALA A 856 -29.74 26.39 -4.97
CA ALA A 856 -29.95 27.79 -5.37
C ALA A 856 -30.45 28.62 -4.17
N LEU A 857 -29.98 29.86 -4.03
CA LEU A 857 -30.26 30.75 -2.88
C LEU A 857 -31.75 30.97 -2.55
N ALA A 858 -32.65 30.74 -3.51
CA ALA A 858 -34.10 30.83 -3.33
C ALA A 858 -34.72 29.58 -2.66
N ASP A 859 -34.06 28.43 -2.80
CA ASP A 859 -34.57 27.11 -2.40
C ASP A 859 -34.03 26.63 -1.03
N ARG A 860 -32.97 27.27 -0.50
CA ARG A 860 -32.35 26.96 0.79
C ARG A 860 -33.26 27.26 1.99
N GLU A 861 -33.16 26.50 3.08
CA GLU A 861 -33.91 26.75 4.31
C GLU A 861 -33.21 27.82 5.19
N TYR A 862 -33.91 28.91 5.50
CA TYR A 862 -33.38 30.06 6.24
C TYR A 862 -33.98 30.21 7.64
N LYS A 863 -33.12 30.40 8.64
CA LYS A 863 -33.47 30.66 10.04
C LYS A 863 -33.45 32.17 10.32
N ALA A 864 -34.62 32.73 10.65
CA ALA A 864 -34.77 34.16 10.93
C ALA A 864 -34.22 34.57 12.31
N ALA A 865 -33.39 35.61 12.32
CA ALA A 865 -32.83 36.21 13.52
C ALA A 865 -33.85 37.10 14.26
N GLY A 866 -34.30 36.68 15.43
CA GLY A 866 -35.32 37.38 16.20
C GLY A 866 -34.91 38.81 16.61
N GLY A 867 -35.79 39.79 16.35
CA GLY A 867 -35.59 41.18 16.76
C GLY A 867 -34.89 42.08 15.73
N THR A 868 -34.54 41.55 14.56
CA THR A 868 -33.86 42.27 13.46
C THR A 868 -34.83 42.88 12.44
N THR A 869 -36.12 43.03 12.76
CA THR A 869 -37.12 43.63 11.86
C THR A 869 -37.36 45.10 12.22
N ASP A 870 -37.03 46.01 11.30
CA ASP A 870 -37.26 47.46 11.46
C ASP A 870 -38.45 47.95 10.65
N THR A 871 -39.11 49.02 11.11
CA THR A 871 -40.12 49.74 10.31
C THR A 871 -39.69 51.17 10.03
N VAL A 872 -39.39 51.44 8.76
CA VAL A 872 -38.97 52.73 8.23
C VAL A 872 -40.17 53.51 7.69
N THR A 873 -40.24 54.82 7.97
CA THR A 873 -41.27 55.71 7.38
C THR A 873 -40.68 56.57 6.27
N VAL A 874 -41.24 56.49 5.06
CA VAL A 874 -40.88 57.38 3.94
C VAL A 874 -41.92 58.49 3.82
N VAL A 875 -41.47 59.73 3.63
CA VAL A 875 -42.29 60.91 3.39
C VAL A 875 -42.06 61.41 1.96
N GLY A 876 -43.08 61.31 1.11
CA GLY A 876 -43.04 61.79 -0.27
C GLY A 876 -42.93 63.32 -0.36
N ALA A 877 -42.45 63.82 -1.50
CA ALA A 877 -42.20 65.25 -1.72
C ALA A 877 -43.48 66.13 -1.70
N ASP A 878 -44.66 65.54 -1.95
CA ASP A 878 -45.95 66.22 -1.92
C ASP A 878 -46.54 66.30 -0.49
N THR A 879 -46.00 67.22 0.31
CA THR A 879 -46.69 67.71 1.53
C THR A 879 -46.77 69.25 1.54
N GLU A 880 -47.75 69.81 0.83
CA GLU A 880 -48.27 71.14 1.16
C GLU A 880 -49.11 71.06 2.46
N THR A 881 -48.52 71.58 3.55
CA THR A 881 -49.12 72.02 4.84
C THR A 881 -50.32 71.27 5.43
#